data_AF-A0A812Y1F6-F1
#
_entry.id   AF-A0A812Y1F6-F1
#
_cell.length_a   1.000
_cell.length_b   1.000
_cell.length_c   1.000
_cell.angle_alpha   90.00
_cell.angle_beta   90.00
_cell.angle_gamma   90.00
#
_symmetry.space_group_name_H-M   'P 1'
#
loop_
_entity.id
_entity.type
_entity.pdbx_description
1 polymer ?
#
loop_
_entity_poly.entity_id
_entity_poly.type
_entity_poly.pdbx_seq_one_letter_code
_entity_poly.pdbx_strand_id
1 'polypeptide(L)'
;MTRINTNVSSLIAQNVLGRNNKSLGVALERLSTGLRINRGKDDPAGLIASETLRSEKAGLNAAIGNAERSEQVVNIAEGGLQEVSNLLTELQGLITTSANSAGLSVEEKEANQLQIDSILQTIDRVSGATEFQGTKLLNGNYDYQTTAVAAGVTDFEVRGAKLESGNTLSVDAIVTLSAQQAGLLLSFGGDLDLTAASDEFVFEVAGAKGSREFQFASGAALADITAAVNSFKDVTGVSAAVIGSSGIKLASVDFGSNEFVSVTIVDDGNIAAGDGILTYTGTDFGTAVGGSAVAFNAAGAANGIRDEGQDITGTINGLTAVGQGRTLSVNSDFLDVEFSLNTATSQALGAVAAFDITGGGADFQLASDVNIAGKVSLGIGDLSARKLGSSTTGFLDDLASGKSFNVVDGNNLDTAQSIVSEAINQVSSTRGRLGAFQKNVVGATQRSLGTALENITAAESVIRDADFATETAALTRNQVLVQASTNVLSLANQSPQNTGAFSCARAATTDENAVSTAQNSRIEQLSESNQILRRRFINFIRIECGLLPSSIEAYSRDLETLMLDLQDKGIDDAHNTLPEHLIAHIRSLTKDRGYAGTTISRHIATIKVLFRWLYANDAISENPADHLDQPAKWKKLPGVLSPNQMKKLLAAPSPPESPTNQPPLYLRDRAILELMYASGLRASEVGNINLADILERVGVVRVLGKGDKQRLVPMGTPAINAMDQYLKECRSLLITAERAADKRDRGKLFLSRTGRPIERVRVWQIVKHWSKQAGLKDIHPHMLRHSFATHLLAGGADLRIVQELLGHADITTTQIYTHVDRSQLHKTIKNLHPRG
;
A
#
# COMPACT_ATOMS: atom_id res chain seq x y z
N MET A 1 -42.11 73.88 31.19
CA MET A 1 -41.48 74.31 29.93
C MET A 1 -40.51 73.23 29.46
N THR A 2 -40.93 72.36 28.55
CA THR A 2 -40.02 71.48 27.81
C THR A 2 -39.11 72.37 26.96
N ARG A 3 -37.79 72.29 27.14
CA ARG A 3 -36.83 73.10 26.35
C ARG A 3 -36.80 72.56 24.91
N ILE A 4 -37.43 73.27 23.98
CA ILE A 4 -37.57 72.86 22.56
C ILE A 4 -36.25 73.03 21.77
N ASN A 5 -35.36 73.93 22.20
CA ASN A 5 -34.13 74.25 21.48
C ASN A 5 -33.02 73.19 21.54
N THR A 6 -33.18 72.14 22.36
CA THR A 6 -32.20 71.04 22.46
C THR A 6 -32.94 69.72 22.51
N ASN A 7 -33.17 69.11 21.35
CA ASN A 7 -33.88 67.84 21.23
C ASN A 7 -32.95 66.67 21.62
N VAL A 8 -32.88 66.41 22.93
CA VAL A 8 -32.08 65.32 23.49
C VAL A 8 -32.50 63.96 22.94
N SER A 9 -33.80 63.75 22.69
CA SER A 9 -34.33 62.51 22.11
C SER A 9 -33.81 62.27 20.69
N SER A 10 -33.68 63.32 19.88
CA SER A 10 -33.08 63.25 18.54
C SER A 10 -31.58 62.93 18.59
N LEU A 11 -30.83 63.56 19.50
CA LEU A 11 -29.39 63.26 19.71
C LEU A 11 -29.17 61.81 20.18
N ILE A 12 -30.02 61.31 21.08
CA ILE A 12 -29.97 59.90 21.52
C ILE A 12 -30.30 58.97 20.34
N ALA A 13 -31.37 59.24 19.60
CA ALA A 13 -31.77 58.44 18.44
C ALA A 13 -30.69 58.44 17.34
N GLN A 14 -30.02 59.57 17.10
CA GLN A 14 -28.92 59.68 16.14
C GLN A 14 -27.70 58.87 16.58
N ASN A 15 -27.36 58.89 17.87
CA ASN A 15 -26.27 58.07 18.43
C ASN A 15 -26.57 56.56 18.32
N VAL A 16 -27.82 56.16 18.59
CA VAL A 16 -28.27 54.76 18.44
C VAL A 16 -28.24 54.33 16.98
N LEU A 17 -28.73 55.17 16.05
CA LEU A 17 -28.66 54.93 14.61
C LEU A 17 -27.22 54.80 14.12
N GLY A 18 -26.32 55.68 14.58
CA GLY A 18 -24.89 55.62 14.25
C GLY A 18 -24.21 54.34 14.74
N ARG A 19 -24.58 53.83 15.92
CA ARG A 19 -24.11 52.53 16.42
C ARG A 19 -24.64 51.38 15.57
N ASN A 20 -25.93 51.37 15.26
CA ASN A 20 -26.56 50.32 14.46
C ASN A 20 -26.02 50.28 13.02
N ASN A 21 -25.75 51.43 12.40
CA ASN A 21 -25.10 51.52 11.08
C ASN A 21 -23.67 50.96 11.11
N LYS A 22 -22.90 51.20 12.18
CA LYS A 22 -21.57 50.59 12.34
C LYS A 22 -21.66 49.07 12.46
N SER A 23 -22.56 48.55 13.28
CA SER A 23 -22.78 47.10 13.42
C SER A 23 -23.25 46.46 12.11
N LEU A 24 -24.11 47.15 11.35
CA LEU A 24 -24.52 46.73 10.01
C LEU A 24 -23.34 46.65 9.05
N GLY A 25 -22.47 47.67 9.05
CA GLY A 25 -21.26 47.70 8.22
C GLY A 25 -20.29 46.56 8.54
N VAL A 26 -20.11 46.24 9.82
CA VAL A 26 -19.25 45.11 10.26
C VAL A 26 -19.83 43.77 9.79
N ALA A 27 -21.13 43.54 9.97
CA ALA A 27 -21.77 42.30 9.51
C ALA A 27 -21.66 42.15 7.98
N LEU A 28 -21.87 43.24 7.22
CA LEU A 28 -21.67 43.25 5.76
C LEU A 28 -20.22 42.94 5.36
N GLU A 29 -19.23 43.53 6.05
CA GLU A 29 -17.82 43.29 5.80
C GLU A 29 -17.45 41.83 6.03
N ARG A 30 -17.89 41.23 7.14
CA ARG A 30 -17.66 39.81 7.44
C ARG A 30 -18.33 38.87 6.45
N LEU A 31 -19.57 39.16 6.07
CA LEU A 31 -20.32 38.36 5.12
C LEU A 31 -19.75 38.47 3.69
N SER A 32 -19.18 39.62 3.35
CA SER A 32 -18.50 39.85 2.06
C SER A 32 -17.13 39.18 1.98
N THR A 33 -16.38 39.17 3.09
CA THR A 33 -15.01 38.62 3.13
C THR A 33 -15.00 37.12 3.43
N GLY A 34 -16.08 36.62 4.04
CA GLY A 34 -16.15 35.25 4.57
C GLY A 34 -15.33 35.05 5.85
N LEU A 35 -14.74 36.11 6.41
CA LEU A 35 -13.88 36.05 7.58
C LEU A 35 -14.51 36.79 8.76
N ARG A 36 -14.45 36.17 9.94
CA ARG A 36 -14.81 36.78 11.23
C ARG A 36 -13.79 37.85 11.61
N ILE A 37 -12.51 37.60 11.32
CA ILE A 37 -11.38 38.48 11.63
C ILE A 37 -10.84 39.08 10.33
N ASN A 38 -11.11 40.36 10.09
CA ASN A 38 -10.60 41.06 8.89
C ASN A 38 -9.40 41.94 9.22
N ARG A 39 -9.32 42.45 10.46
CA ARG A 39 -8.26 43.34 10.92
C ARG A 39 -7.86 42.98 12.35
N GLY A 40 -6.64 43.31 12.74
CA GLY A 40 -6.14 42.99 14.09
C GLY A 40 -6.95 43.58 15.25
N LYS A 41 -7.74 44.64 15.01
CA LYS A 41 -8.64 45.21 16.04
C LYS A 41 -9.87 44.36 16.35
N ASP A 42 -10.24 43.43 15.46
CA ASP A 42 -11.48 42.65 15.58
C ASP A 42 -11.30 41.52 16.61
N ASP A 43 -10.13 40.88 16.60
CA ASP A 43 -9.69 39.85 17.54
C ASP A 43 -8.16 39.68 17.45
N PRO A 44 -7.36 40.42 18.24
CA PRO A 44 -5.90 40.36 18.15
C PRO A 44 -5.33 38.97 18.45
N ALA A 45 -5.87 38.27 19.45
CA ALA A 45 -5.40 36.96 19.85
C ALA A 45 -5.78 35.89 18.82
N GLY A 46 -7.02 35.93 18.32
CA GLY A 46 -7.47 35.06 17.24
C GLY A 46 -6.68 35.26 15.95
N LEU A 47 -6.29 36.51 15.64
CA LEU A 47 -5.44 36.79 14.48
C LEU A 47 -4.06 36.13 14.63
N ILE A 48 -3.39 36.30 15.78
CA ILE A 48 -2.07 35.69 16.03
C ILE A 48 -2.13 34.16 15.94
N ALA A 49 -3.15 33.56 16.56
CA ALA A 49 -3.35 32.11 16.51
C ALA A 49 -3.58 31.63 15.07
N SER A 50 -4.45 32.30 14.31
CA SER A 50 -4.71 31.93 12.91
C SER A 50 -3.49 32.12 12.00
N GLU A 51 -2.66 33.15 12.20
CA GLU A 51 -1.42 33.31 11.42
C GLU A 51 -0.36 32.24 11.77
N THR A 52 -0.31 31.78 13.02
CA THR A 52 0.55 30.65 13.42
C THR A 52 0.10 29.37 12.73
N LEU A 53 -1.21 29.06 12.77
CA LEU A 53 -1.77 27.89 12.09
C LEU A 53 -1.57 27.95 10.57
N ARG A 54 -1.61 29.13 9.95
CA ARG A 54 -1.29 29.30 8.52
C ARG A 54 0.16 28.99 8.20
N SER A 55 1.08 29.42 9.06
CA SER A 55 2.50 29.09 8.92
C SER A 55 2.72 27.58 9.01
N GLU A 56 2.12 26.92 10.01
CA GLU A 56 2.20 25.45 10.16
C GLU A 56 1.57 24.72 8.96
N LYS A 57 0.40 25.18 8.50
CA LYS A 57 -0.27 24.66 7.29
C LYS A 57 0.61 24.78 6.05
N ALA A 58 1.32 25.90 5.88
CA ALA A 58 2.27 26.07 4.77
C ALA A 58 3.43 25.07 4.87
N GLY A 59 3.98 24.86 6.07
CA GLY A 59 5.01 23.86 6.34
C GLY A 59 4.55 22.43 6.05
N LEU A 60 3.35 22.06 6.50
CA LEU A 60 2.76 20.73 6.22
C LEU A 60 2.51 20.50 4.73
N ASN A 61 1.99 21.49 4.00
CA ASN A 61 1.81 21.38 2.56
C ASN A 61 3.14 21.17 1.83
N ALA A 62 4.19 21.89 2.23
CA ALA A 62 5.52 21.70 1.68
C ALA A 62 6.08 20.29 1.98
N ALA A 63 5.90 19.80 3.21
CA ALA A 63 6.30 18.45 3.61
C ALA A 63 5.55 17.35 2.85
N ILE A 64 4.24 17.51 2.63
CA ILE A 64 3.44 16.59 1.79
C ILE A 64 4.00 16.59 0.35
N GLY A 65 4.24 17.76 -0.22
CA GLY A 65 4.83 17.87 -1.57
C GLY A 65 6.22 17.24 -1.66
N ASN A 66 7.05 17.33 -0.60
CA ASN A 66 8.33 16.63 -0.52
C ASN A 66 8.15 15.10 -0.48
N ALA A 67 7.18 14.61 0.31
CA ALA A 67 6.88 13.19 0.40
C ALA A 67 6.33 12.62 -0.93
N GLU A 68 5.48 13.36 -1.64
CA GLU A 68 5.02 12.99 -2.99
C GLU A 68 6.17 12.94 -4.00
N ARG A 69 7.11 13.89 -3.95
CA ARG A 69 8.33 13.87 -4.78
C ARG A 69 9.22 12.67 -4.45
N SER A 70 9.41 12.37 -3.17
CA SER A 70 10.15 11.19 -2.72
C SER A 70 9.53 9.91 -3.28
N GLU A 71 8.21 9.78 -3.21
CA GLU A 71 7.49 8.65 -3.79
C GLU A 71 7.71 8.53 -5.31
N GLN A 72 7.71 9.65 -6.04
CA GLN A 72 8.00 9.65 -7.49
C GLN A 72 9.41 9.18 -7.81
N VAL A 73 10.42 9.67 -7.08
CA VAL A 73 11.83 9.24 -7.25
C VAL A 73 11.95 7.74 -7.02
N VAL A 74 11.37 7.22 -5.93
CA VAL A 74 11.42 5.79 -5.60
C VAL A 74 10.69 4.94 -6.64
N ASN A 75 9.51 5.37 -7.12
CA ASN A 75 8.77 4.65 -8.15
C ASN A 75 9.55 4.53 -9.47
N ILE A 76 10.29 5.59 -9.86
CA ILE A 76 11.10 5.58 -11.08
C ILE A 76 12.31 4.67 -10.90
N ALA A 77 12.98 4.74 -9.75
CA ALA A 77 14.10 3.85 -9.42
C ALA A 77 13.68 2.37 -9.42
N GLU A 78 12.55 2.04 -8.76
CA GLU A 78 12.00 0.67 -8.72
C GLU A 78 11.62 0.16 -10.12
N GLY A 79 11.11 1.03 -10.99
CA GLY A 79 10.82 0.69 -12.38
C GLY A 79 12.08 0.26 -13.15
N GLY A 80 13.19 0.99 -12.97
CA GLY A 80 14.48 0.62 -13.57
C GLY A 80 15.05 -0.68 -12.97
N LEU A 81 14.96 -0.84 -11.66
CA LEU A 81 15.38 -2.07 -10.96
C LEU A 81 14.59 -3.31 -11.39
N GLN A 82 13.29 -3.17 -11.65
CA GLN A 82 12.47 -4.27 -12.15
C GLN A 82 12.94 -4.73 -13.54
N GLU A 83 13.37 -3.80 -14.40
CA GLU A 83 13.92 -4.15 -15.72
C GLU A 83 15.26 -4.87 -15.58
N VAL A 84 16.17 -4.36 -14.74
CA VAL A 84 17.45 -5.03 -14.43
C VAL A 84 17.20 -6.43 -13.86
N SER A 85 16.23 -6.59 -12.96
CA SER A 85 15.87 -7.90 -12.37
C SER A 85 15.41 -8.92 -13.43
N ASN A 86 14.65 -8.47 -14.44
CA ASN A 86 14.23 -9.33 -15.54
C ASN A 86 15.43 -9.75 -16.42
N LEU A 87 16.29 -8.79 -16.75
CA LEU A 87 17.51 -9.01 -17.52
C LEU A 87 18.48 -9.98 -16.84
N LEU A 88 18.63 -9.88 -15.52
CA LEU A 88 19.47 -10.81 -14.75
C LEU A 88 18.90 -12.24 -14.74
N THR A 89 17.57 -12.38 -14.72
CA THR A 89 16.92 -13.70 -14.81
C THR A 89 17.10 -14.32 -16.20
N GLU A 90 17.05 -13.50 -17.26
CA GLU A 90 17.35 -13.94 -18.62
C GLU A 90 18.82 -14.35 -18.77
N LEU A 91 19.74 -13.54 -18.24
CA LEU A 91 21.17 -13.82 -18.19
C LEU A 91 21.45 -15.16 -17.49
N GLN A 92 20.81 -15.41 -16.34
CA GLN A 92 20.90 -16.67 -15.61
C GLN A 92 20.47 -17.88 -16.48
N GLY A 93 19.42 -17.71 -17.28
CA GLY A 93 18.94 -18.73 -18.23
C GLY A 93 19.94 -19.01 -19.35
N LEU A 94 20.58 -17.98 -19.90
CA LEU A 94 21.60 -18.11 -20.96
C LEU A 94 22.85 -18.83 -20.47
N ILE A 95 23.33 -18.53 -19.25
CA ILE A 95 24.47 -19.22 -18.63
C ILE A 95 24.13 -20.70 -18.44
N THR A 96 22.94 -20.99 -17.89
CA THR A 96 22.48 -22.38 -17.67
C THR A 96 22.36 -23.15 -18.98
N THR A 97 21.85 -22.51 -20.03
CA THR A 97 21.74 -23.13 -21.36
C THR A 97 23.11 -23.42 -21.96
N SER A 98 24.06 -22.48 -21.79
CA SER A 98 25.42 -22.58 -22.34
C SER A 98 26.30 -23.59 -21.59
N ALA A 99 25.90 -24.01 -20.38
CA ALA A 99 26.55 -25.08 -19.63
C ALA A 99 26.38 -26.48 -20.24
N ASN A 100 25.47 -26.67 -21.21
CA ASN A 100 25.35 -27.94 -21.92
C ASN A 100 26.57 -28.17 -22.83
N SER A 101 27.43 -29.10 -22.43
CA SER A 101 28.66 -29.44 -23.17
C SER A 101 28.46 -30.38 -24.35
N ALA A 102 27.45 -31.26 -24.30
CA ALA A 102 27.19 -32.27 -25.35
C ALA A 102 26.15 -31.83 -26.40
N GLY A 103 25.50 -30.68 -26.22
CA GLY A 103 24.33 -30.26 -27.00
C GLY A 103 24.40 -28.88 -27.64
N LEU A 104 25.51 -28.15 -27.50
CA LEU A 104 25.70 -26.83 -28.13
C LEU A 104 26.92 -26.84 -29.05
N SER A 105 26.75 -26.27 -30.23
CA SER A 105 27.85 -25.92 -31.13
C SER A 105 28.64 -24.71 -30.62
N VAL A 106 29.87 -24.53 -31.11
CA VAL A 106 30.69 -23.36 -30.76
C VAL A 106 30.02 -22.07 -31.26
N GLU A 107 29.41 -22.12 -32.45
CA GLU A 107 28.67 -21.01 -33.04
C GLU A 107 27.44 -20.63 -32.20
N GLU A 108 26.75 -21.60 -31.60
CA GLU A 108 25.65 -21.33 -30.66
C GLU A 108 26.14 -20.72 -29.34
N LYS A 109 27.31 -21.15 -28.83
CA LYS A 109 27.92 -20.55 -27.63
C LYS A 109 28.33 -19.11 -27.89
N GLU A 110 28.94 -18.82 -29.04
CA GLU A 110 29.27 -17.45 -29.47
C GLU A 110 28.01 -16.59 -29.60
N ALA A 111 26.92 -17.15 -30.15
CA ALA A 111 25.64 -16.45 -30.24
C ALA A 111 25.03 -16.14 -28.86
N ASN A 112 25.07 -17.10 -27.93
CA ASN A 112 24.63 -16.87 -26.55
C ASN A 112 25.49 -15.82 -25.86
N GLN A 113 26.81 -15.83 -26.07
CA GLN A 113 27.70 -14.81 -25.53
C GLN A 113 27.37 -13.41 -26.05
N LEU A 114 27.03 -13.26 -27.34
CA LEU A 114 26.57 -11.97 -27.88
C LEU A 114 25.27 -11.48 -27.20
N GLN A 115 24.36 -12.40 -26.86
CA GLN A 115 23.16 -12.05 -26.09
C GLN A 115 23.51 -11.62 -24.67
N ILE A 116 24.43 -12.32 -24.00
CA ILE A 116 24.95 -11.95 -22.68
C ILE A 116 25.53 -10.53 -22.72
N ASP A 117 26.42 -10.23 -23.68
CA ASP A 117 27.00 -8.90 -23.83
C ASP A 117 25.93 -7.82 -24.06
N SER A 118 24.92 -8.12 -24.86
CA SER A 118 23.78 -7.22 -25.10
C SER A 118 22.96 -6.96 -23.82
N ILE A 119 22.76 -7.99 -22.99
CA ILE A 119 22.09 -7.86 -21.69
C ILE A 119 22.92 -6.98 -20.76
N LEU A 120 24.22 -7.23 -20.61
CA LEU A 120 25.12 -6.44 -19.77
C LEU A 120 25.12 -4.96 -20.18
N GLN A 121 25.24 -4.68 -21.49
CA GLN A 121 25.13 -3.31 -22.02
C GLN A 121 23.76 -2.68 -21.79
N THR A 122 22.69 -3.49 -21.78
CA THR A 122 21.33 -3.00 -21.50
C THR A 122 21.15 -2.69 -20.03
N ILE A 123 21.72 -3.48 -19.12
CA ILE A 123 21.77 -3.17 -17.68
C ILE A 123 22.46 -1.82 -17.46
N ASP A 124 23.64 -1.61 -18.06
CA ASP A 124 24.36 -0.33 -17.99
C ASP A 124 23.53 0.84 -18.56
N ARG A 125 22.82 0.59 -19.67
CA ARG A 125 21.95 1.59 -20.29
C ARG A 125 20.77 1.94 -19.38
N VAL A 126 20.12 0.97 -18.74
CA VAL A 126 19.00 1.20 -17.80
C VAL A 126 19.49 1.96 -16.57
N SER A 127 20.65 1.57 -16.02
CA SER A 127 21.32 2.28 -14.93
C SER A 127 21.60 3.75 -15.30
N GLY A 128 22.15 3.99 -16.50
CA GLY A 128 22.48 5.33 -16.99
C GLY A 128 21.28 6.15 -17.53
N ALA A 129 20.15 5.52 -17.87
CA ALA A 129 18.97 6.19 -18.42
C ALA A 129 17.94 6.56 -17.36
N THR A 130 17.78 5.75 -16.32
CA THR A 130 16.78 5.97 -15.25
C THR A 130 17.08 7.28 -14.50
N GLU A 131 16.23 8.29 -14.71
CA GLU A 131 16.44 9.63 -14.18
C GLU A 131 15.15 10.29 -13.68
N PHE A 132 15.31 11.19 -12.71
CA PHE A 132 14.27 12.11 -12.29
C PHE A 132 14.78 13.53 -12.41
N GLN A 133 14.09 14.36 -13.19
CA GLN A 133 14.44 15.77 -13.42
C GLN A 133 15.91 15.98 -13.83
N GLY A 134 16.43 15.11 -14.70
CA GLY A 134 17.81 15.16 -15.20
C GLY A 134 18.87 14.59 -14.24
N THR A 135 18.48 14.16 -13.03
CA THR A 135 19.38 13.48 -12.10
C THR A 135 19.24 11.97 -12.28
N LYS A 136 20.34 11.28 -12.58
CA LYS A 136 20.38 9.82 -12.72
C LYS A 136 20.19 9.17 -11.35
N LEU A 137 19.37 8.14 -11.29
CA LEU A 137 18.99 7.51 -10.01
C LEU A 137 19.84 6.28 -9.69
N LEU A 138 20.23 5.51 -10.71
CA LEU A 138 20.75 4.14 -10.58
C LEU A 138 22.23 3.99 -10.98
N ASN A 139 22.93 5.11 -11.18
CA ASN A 139 24.33 5.16 -11.61
C ASN A 139 25.30 5.51 -10.47
N GLY A 140 24.86 5.38 -9.22
CA GLY A 140 25.63 5.73 -8.04
C GLY A 140 25.59 7.21 -7.62
N ASN A 141 24.81 8.07 -8.29
CA ASN A 141 24.69 9.47 -7.88
C ASN A 141 24.03 9.65 -6.50
N TYR A 142 23.15 8.72 -6.12
CA TYR A 142 22.52 8.65 -4.79
C TYR A 142 23.14 7.56 -3.90
N ASP A 143 24.32 7.06 -4.27
CA ASP A 143 25.10 6.20 -3.41
C ASP A 143 25.84 7.07 -2.37
N TYR A 144 26.27 6.45 -1.27
CA TYR A 144 27.09 7.15 -0.29
C TYR A 144 28.55 7.18 -0.72
N GLN A 145 29.19 8.31 -0.47
CA GLN A 145 30.61 8.48 -0.67
C GLN A 145 31.33 7.99 0.58
N THR A 146 32.20 6.99 0.39
CA THR A 146 33.05 6.46 1.46
C THR A 146 34.52 6.72 1.19
N THR A 147 35.28 6.93 2.27
CA THR A 147 36.73 7.07 2.23
C THR A 147 37.37 6.21 3.33
N ALA A 148 38.70 6.08 3.33
CA ALA A 148 39.45 5.36 4.35
C ALA A 148 38.98 3.91 4.61
N VAL A 149 38.54 3.20 3.56
CA VAL A 149 38.12 1.79 3.68
C VAL A 149 39.29 0.93 4.14
N ALA A 150 39.13 0.26 5.28
CA ALA A 150 40.16 -0.63 5.82
C ALA A 150 40.38 -1.83 4.89
N ALA A 151 41.64 -2.27 4.79
CA ALA A 151 42.02 -3.48 4.05
C ALA A 151 41.34 -4.77 4.57
N GLY A 152 40.81 -4.71 5.80
CA GLY A 152 40.01 -5.77 6.41
C GLY A 152 38.61 -5.92 5.83
N VAL A 153 38.07 -4.91 5.15
CA VAL A 153 36.71 -4.88 4.59
C VAL A 153 36.75 -5.32 3.14
N THR A 154 36.01 -6.39 2.79
CA THR A 154 35.95 -6.91 1.42
C THR A 154 34.85 -6.25 0.60
N ASP A 155 33.65 -6.15 1.19
CA ASP A 155 32.45 -5.63 0.54
C ASP A 155 31.68 -4.79 1.55
N PHE A 156 31.06 -3.70 1.10
CA PHE A 156 30.27 -2.84 1.95
C PHE A 156 29.13 -2.18 1.18
N GLU A 157 28.06 -1.90 1.89
CA GLU A 157 26.89 -1.18 1.40
C GLU A 157 26.44 -0.20 2.50
N VAL A 158 26.35 1.08 2.14
CA VAL A 158 25.75 2.09 3.01
C VAL A 158 24.31 2.30 2.55
N ARG A 159 23.38 1.90 3.40
CA ARG A 159 21.96 1.84 3.10
C ARG A 159 21.23 3.11 3.50
N GLY A 160 21.71 3.77 4.54
CA GLY A 160 21.19 5.04 5.06
C GLY A 160 22.16 5.64 6.08
N ALA A 161 22.44 6.94 6.01
CA ALA A 161 23.21 7.65 7.00
C ALA A 161 22.72 9.11 7.07
N LYS A 162 22.36 9.56 8.27
CA LYS A 162 21.98 10.96 8.50
C LYS A 162 23.24 11.77 8.81
N LEU A 163 23.69 12.56 7.84
CA LEU A 163 24.87 13.42 7.95
C LEU A 163 24.45 14.90 8.08
N GLU A 164 25.10 15.63 8.98
CA GLU A 164 25.09 17.08 8.91
C GLU A 164 26.05 17.55 7.79
N SER A 165 25.70 18.66 7.14
CA SER A 165 26.45 19.13 5.97
C SER A 165 27.92 19.41 6.33
N GLY A 166 28.84 18.73 5.65
CA GLY A 166 30.28 18.86 5.86
C GLY A 166 30.87 17.99 6.99
N ASN A 167 30.03 17.19 7.67
CA ASN A 167 30.50 16.25 8.69
C ASN A 167 30.73 14.86 8.10
N THR A 168 31.76 14.19 8.59
CA THR A 168 32.07 12.78 8.30
C THR A 168 31.53 11.91 9.42
N LEU A 169 30.95 10.76 9.08
CA LEU A 169 30.56 9.74 10.04
C LEU A 169 31.48 8.52 9.88
N SER A 170 32.32 8.28 10.88
CA SER A 170 33.16 7.07 10.94
C SER A 170 32.31 5.85 11.30
N VAL A 171 32.57 4.74 10.60
CA VAL A 171 31.97 3.43 10.88
C VAL A 171 33.04 2.56 11.51
N ASP A 172 33.02 2.50 12.83
CA ASP A 172 33.95 1.71 13.63
C ASP A 172 33.25 0.46 14.16
N ALA A 173 33.83 -0.70 13.89
CA ALA A 173 33.32 -1.98 14.34
C ALA A 173 34.23 -2.57 15.42
N ILE A 174 33.64 -3.29 16.37
CA ILE A 174 34.39 -4.08 17.35
C ILE A 174 33.91 -5.52 17.23
N VAL A 175 34.80 -6.42 16.82
CA VAL A 175 34.53 -7.86 16.75
C VAL A 175 34.66 -8.44 18.16
N THR A 176 33.55 -8.93 18.69
CA THR A 176 33.44 -9.53 20.03
C THR A 176 33.41 -11.05 20.01
N LEU A 177 32.91 -11.65 18.92
CA LEU A 177 33.03 -13.08 18.61
C LEU A 177 33.47 -13.21 17.15
N SER A 178 34.46 -14.07 16.92
CA SER A 178 35.01 -14.35 15.60
C SER A 178 34.06 -15.18 14.75
N ALA A 179 34.04 -14.93 13.43
CA ALA A 179 33.43 -15.86 12.47
C ALA A 179 34.27 -17.14 12.38
N GLN A 180 33.65 -18.30 12.50
CA GLN A 180 34.32 -19.60 12.36
C GLN A 180 33.60 -20.47 11.31
N GLN A 181 34.40 -21.28 10.61
CA GLN A 181 33.91 -22.39 9.80
C GLN A 181 33.58 -23.57 10.70
N ALA A 182 32.71 -24.46 10.23
CA ALA A 182 32.51 -25.77 10.84
C ALA A 182 33.62 -26.73 10.41
N GLY A 183 34.05 -27.66 11.26
CA GLY A 183 35.06 -28.61 10.84
C GLY A 183 35.29 -29.81 11.75
N LEU A 184 35.79 -30.86 11.12
CA LEU A 184 36.15 -32.12 11.75
C LEU A 184 37.52 -32.58 11.25
N LEU A 185 38.28 -33.25 12.11
CA LEU A 185 39.54 -33.89 11.76
C LEU A 185 39.33 -35.41 11.75
N LEU A 186 39.50 -36.02 10.59
CA LEU A 186 39.60 -37.48 10.45
C LEU A 186 41.06 -37.86 10.65
N SER A 187 41.39 -38.53 11.75
CA SER A 187 42.75 -38.95 12.06
C SER A 187 42.91 -40.45 11.86
N PHE A 188 43.69 -40.81 10.84
CA PHE A 188 43.97 -42.19 10.43
C PHE A 188 45.32 -42.71 10.97
N GLY A 189 46.14 -41.85 11.59
CA GLY A 189 47.47 -42.26 12.09
C GLY A 189 48.52 -42.47 10.98
N GLY A 190 48.16 -42.24 9.72
CA GLY A 190 48.97 -42.45 8.51
C GLY A 190 48.08 -42.43 7.27
N ASP A 191 48.51 -43.10 6.19
CA ASP A 191 47.60 -43.49 5.11
C ASP A 191 46.57 -44.51 5.62
N LEU A 192 45.45 -44.68 4.91
CA LEU A 192 44.37 -45.57 5.34
C LEU A 192 44.87 -47.02 5.41
N ASP A 193 44.82 -47.64 6.59
CA ASP A 193 45.24 -49.03 6.81
C ASP A 193 44.09 -49.87 7.37
N LEU A 194 43.65 -50.87 6.59
CA LEU A 194 42.56 -51.79 6.92
C LEU A 194 43.10 -53.21 7.11
N THR A 195 42.47 -54.00 7.98
CA THR A 195 43.01 -55.33 8.35
C THR A 195 43.10 -56.33 7.19
N ALA A 196 42.24 -56.22 6.17
CA ALA A 196 42.34 -56.99 4.94
C ALA A 196 42.32 -56.09 3.68
N ALA A 197 43.02 -56.53 2.62
CA ALA A 197 43.08 -55.81 1.35
C ALA A 197 41.73 -55.76 0.60
N SER A 198 40.77 -56.60 0.98
CA SER A 198 39.40 -56.60 0.45
C SER A 198 38.42 -55.76 1.26
N ASP A 199 38.86 -55.24 2.41
CA ASP A 199 38.01 -54.38 3.24
C ASP A 199 37.95 -52.98 2.63
N GLU A 200 36.82 -52.30 2.85
CA GLU A 200 36.57 -50.96 2.33
C GLU A 200 36.08 -50.07 3.47
N PHE A 201 36.67 -48.88 3.57
CA PHE A 201 36.24 -47.86 4.51
C PHE A 201 35.19 -46.97 3.84
N VAL A 202 34.00 -46.92 4.42
CA VAL A 202 32.85 -46.17 3.89
C VAL A 202 32.39 -45.13 4.90
N PHE A 203 32.40 -43.87 4.47
CA PHE A 203 31.91 -42.76 5.29
C PHE A 203 31.10 -41.76 4.47
N GLU A 204 30.11 -41.18 5.11
CA GLU A 204 29.30 -40.10 4.56
C GLU A 204 29.76 -38.75 5.12
N VAL A 205 29.99 -37.79 4.23
CA VAL A 205 30.22 -36.38 4.58
C VAL A 205 28.98 -35.58 4.22
N ALA A 206 28.46 -34.83 5.18
CA ALA A 206 27.34 -33.91 4.97
C ALA A 206 27.74 -32.48 5.35
N GLY A 207 27.24 -31.51 4.58
CA GLY A 207 27.33 -30.08 4.88
C GLY A 207 26.07 -29.34 4.47
N ALA A 208 26.13 -28.01 4.42
CA ALA A 208 24.97 -27.16 4.18
C ALA A 208 24.27 -27.38 2.83
N LYS A 209 24.99 -27.88 1.82
CA LYS A 209 24.44 -28.08 0.45
C LYS A 209 23.91 -29.49 0.21
N GLY A 210 24.36 -30.47 0.98
CA GLY A 210 23.99 -31.88 0.80
C GLY A 210 24.98 -32.85 1.45
N SER A 211 24.83 -34.13 1.15
CA SER A 211 25.71 -35.18 1.64
C SER A 211 26.19 -36.12 0.53
N ARG A 212 27.32 -36.77 0.78
CA ARG A 212 27.93 -37.73 -0.14
C ARG A 212 28.66 -38.83 0.62
N GLU A 213 28.44 -40.06 0.18
CA GLU A 213 29.19 -41.24 0.62
C GLU A 213 30.47 -41.42 -0.20
N PHE A 214 31.55 -41.75 0.51
CA PHE A 214 32.86 -42.04 -0.04
C PHE A 214 33.35 -43.40 0.42
N GLN A 215 34.06 -44.09 -0.45
CA GLN A 215 34.51 -45.47 -0.26
C GLN A 215 35.96 -45.58 -0.72
N PHE A 216 36.82 -46.15 0.14
CA PHE A 216 38.24 -46.30 -0.12
C PHE A 216 38.74 -47.67 0.33
N ALA A 217 39.64 -48.26 -0.46
CA ALA A 217 40.32 -49.51 -0.12
C ALA A 217 41.54 -49.25 0.79
N SER A 218 42.06 -50.31 1.40
CA SER A 218 43.31 -50.27 2.18
C SER A 218 44.48 -49.70 1.34
N GLY A 219 45.29 -48.85 1.96
CA GLY A 219 46.44 -48.18 1.35
C GLY A 219 46.10 -46.92 0.55
N ALA A 220 44.85 -46.44 0.57
CA ALA A 220 44.49 -45.16 -0.04
C ALA A 220 45.26 -44.00 0.61
N ALA A 221 45.96 -43.22 -0.22
CA ALA A 221 46.70 -42.07 0.27
C ALA A 221 45.74 -40.98 0.77
N LEU A 222 46.10 -40.28 1.84
CA LEU A 222 45.27 -39.17 2.36
C LEU A 222 44.99 -38.11 1.29
N ALA A 223 45.94 -37.86 0.39
CA ALA A 223 45.78 -36.94 -0.73
C ALA A 223 44.64 -37.37 -1.67
N ASP A 224 44.52 -38.66 -1.97
CA ASP A 224 43.46 -39.18 -2.86
C ASP A 224 42.09 -39.07 -2.20
N ILE A 225 42.01 -39.31 -0.89
CA ILE A 225 40.79 -39.10 -0.11
C ILE A 225 40.38 -37.62 -0.14
N THR A 226 41.33 -36.69 0.10
CA THR A 226 41.02 -35.25 0.03
C THR A 226 40.61 -34.79 -1.36
N ALA A 227 41.22 -35.34 -2.42
CA ALA A 227 40.87 -35.01 -3.80
C ALA A 227 39.44 -35.48 -4.12
N ALA A 228 39.07 -36.69 -3.69
CA ALA A 228 37.72 -37.23 -3.87
C ALA A 228 36.66 -36.41 -3.12
N VAL A 229 36.92 -35.98 -1.87
CA VAL A 229 35.97 -35.10 -1.16
C VAL A 229 35.85 -33.76 -1.87
N ASN A 230 36.96 -33.14 -2.27
CA ASN A 230 36.96 -31.84 -2.94
C ASN A 230 36.30 -31.86 -4.32
N SER A 231 36.27 -33.00 -5.04
CA SER A 231 35.54 -33.09 -6.32
C SER A 231 34.02 -32.96 -6.17
N PHE A 232 33.50 -33.09 -4.94
CA PHE A 232 32.09 -32.86 -4.61
C PHE A 232 31.89 -31.68 -3.64
N LYS A 233 32.86 -30.78 -3.55
CA LYS A 233 32.79 -29.58 -2.69
C LYS A 233 31.55 -28.72 -2.99
N ASP A 234 31.18 -28.58 -4.26
CA ASP A 234 30.04 -27.75 -4.65
C ASP A 234 28.68 -28.41 -4.35
N VAL A 235 28.67 -29.73 -4.17
CA VAL A 235 27.47 -30.52 -3.81
C VAL A 235 27.29 -30.61 -2.30
N THR A 236 28.39 -30.76 -1.56
CA THR A 236 28.36 -30.94 -0.09
C THR A 236 28.49 -29.63 0.68
N GLY A 237 29.22 -28.65 0.13
CA GLY A 237 29.63 -27.44 0.84
C GLY A 237 30.85 -27.65 1.75
N VAL A 238 31.52 -28.81 1.65
CA VAL A 238 32.66 -29.19 2.51
C VAL A 238 33.94 -29.30 1.69
N SER A 239 35.00 -28.67 2.17
CA SER A 239 36.35 -28.77 1.66
C SER A 239 37.20 -29.70 2.52
N ALA A 240 38.15 -30.39 1.89
CA ALA A 240 39.08 -31.30 2.56
C ALA A 240 40.53 -30.86 2.37
N ALA A 241 41.33 -30.92 3.43
CA ALA A 241 42.77 -30.64 3.38
C ALA A 241 43.55 -31.62 4.26
N VAL A 242 44.69 -32.10 3.78
CA VAL A 242 45.59 -32.94 4.58
C VAL A 242 46.23 -32.09 5.66
N ILE A 243 46.20 -32.56 6.91
CA ILE A 243 46.88 -31.95 8.04
C ILE A 243 47.94 -32.91 8.58
N GLY A 244 49.20 -32.46 8.57
CA GLY A 244 50.33 -33.29 8.98
C GLY A 244 50.48 -34.53 8.09
N SER A 245 50.85 -35.66 8.70
CA SER A 245 51.01 -36.95 8.00
C SER A 245 49.95 -37.98 8.37
N SER A 246 48.92 -37.60 9.13
CA SER A 246 48.04 -38.57 9.79
C SER A 246 46.56 -38.19 9.78
N GLY A 247 46.16 -37.07 9.18
CA GLY A 247 44.75 -36.69 9.20
C GLY A 247 44.29 -35.79 8.06
N ILE A 248 42.97 -35.74 7.92
CA ILE A 248 42.23 -34.95 6.94
C ILE A 248 41.31 -34.00 7.69
N LYS A 249 41.51 -32.70 7.48
CA LYS A 249 40.57 -31.67 7.91
C LYS A 249 39.44 -31.56 6.91
N LEU A 250 38.24 -31.74 7.38
CA LEU A 250 37.01 -31.37 6.70
C LEU A 250 36.56 -30.01 7.26
N ALA A 251 36.27 -29.07 6.38
CA ALA A 251 35.88 -27.70 6.74
C ALA A 251 34.74 -27.23 5.84
N SER A 252 33.73 -26.56 6.40
CA SER A 252 32.75 -25.85 5.59
C SER A 252 33.46 -24.81 4.71
N VAL A 253 32.97 -24.60 3.49
CA VAL A 253 33.54 -23.59 2.58
C VAL A 253 33.26 -22.18 3.13
N ASP A 254 32.02 -21.96 3.55
CA ASP A 254 31.56 -20.68 4.07
C ASP A 254 31.59 -20.64 5.61
N PHE A 255 31.40 -19.45 6.17
CA PHE A 255 31.43 -19.16 7.61
C PHE A 255 30.01 -18.95 8.12
N GLY A 256 29.78 -19.26 9.40
CA GLY A 256 28.55 -18.90 10.10
C GLY A 256 27.76 -20.08 10.66
N SER A 257 26.71 -19.80 11.43
CA SER A 257 25.93 -20.84 12.10
C SER A 257 25.08 -21.70 11.17
N ASN A 258 24.89 -21.26 9.93
CA ASN A 258 24.16 -22.03 8.91
C ASN A 258 25.05 -23.11 8.26
N GLU A 259 26.36 -22.99 8.43
CA GLU A 259 27.34 -23.93 7.90
C GLU A 259 27.64 -25.01 8.93
N PHE A 260 27.70 -26.26 8.48
CA PHE A 260 28.03 -27.39 9.33
C PHE A 260 28.85 -28.42 8.55
N VAL A 261 29.58 -29.26 9.29
CA VAL A 261 30.23 -30.45 8.75
C VAL A 261 29.81 -31.62 9.62
N SER A 262 29.32 -32.68 8.99
CA SER A 262 28.98 -33.93 9.66
C SER A 262 29.64 -35.11 8.97
N VAL A 263 30.14 -36.04 9.78
CA VAL A 263 30.71 -37.31 9.29
C VAL A 263 30.00 -38.46 9.97
N THR A 264 29.48 -39.37 9.15
CA THR A 264 28.88 -40.63 9.60
C THR A 264 29.69 -41.78 9.04
N ILE A 265 30.10 -42.72 9.89
CA ILE A 265 30.78 -43.92 9.43
C ILE A 265 29.75 -45.00 9.14
N VAL A 266 29.71 -45.44 7.88
CA VAL A 266 28.79 -46.45 7.37
C VAL A 266 29.39 -47.84 7.50
N ASP A 267 30.68 -47.96 7.16
CA ASP A 267 31.50 -49.16 7.34
C ASP A 267 32.92 -48.73 7.72
N ASP A 268 33.45 -49.25 8.82
CA ASP A 268 34.80 -48.92 9.29
C ASP A 268 35.88 -49.77 8.62
N GLY A 269 35.51 -50.75 7.78
CA GLY A 269 36.43 -51.59 7.04
C GLY A 269 37.43 -52.33 7.93
N ASN A 270 37.09 -52.57 9.20
CA ASN A 270 38.01 -53.07 10.22
C ASN A 270 39.35 -52.31 10.22
N ILE A 271 39.30 -50.99 10.39
CA ILE A 271 40.50 -50.15 10.40
C ILE A 271 41.56 -50.66 11.40
N ALA A 272 42.80 -50.84 10.93
CA ALA A 272 43.89 -51.45 11.70
C ALA A 272 44.62 -50.45 12.61
N ALA A 273 44.66 -49.18 12.21
CA ALA A 273 45.23 -48.07 12.96
C ALA A 273 44.48 -46.76 12.65
N GLY A 274 44.21 -45.95 13.68
CA GLY A 274 43.58 -44.64 13.55
C GLY A 274 43.11 -44.09 14.88
N ASP A 275 43.33 -42.79 15.12
CA ASP A 275 42.88 -42.14 16.35
C ASP A 275 41.35 -41.94 16.33
N GLY A 276 40.77 -41.65 15.16
CA GLY A 276 39.32 -41.48 14.97
C GLY A 276 38.95 -40.06 14.52
N ILE A 277 37.73 -39.63 14.86
CA ILE A 277 37.19 -38.32 14.49
C ILE A 277 37.34 -37.35 15.66
N LEU A 278 37.94 -36.18 15.40
CA LEU A 278 38.09 -35.07 16.37
C LEU A 278 37.34 -33.84 15.90
N THR A 279 36.82 -33.05 16.85
CA THR A 279 36.27 -31.72 16.61
C THR A 279 37.34 -30.64 16.80
N TYR A 280 37.17 -29.49 16.16
CA TYR A 280 38.02 -28.32 16.41
C TYR A 280 37.52 -27.52 17.62
N THR A 281 38.42 -26.74 18.23
CA THR A 281 38.00 -25.84 19.32
C THR A 281 37.20 -24.67 18.75
N GLY A 282 36.09 -24.29 19.41
CA GLY A 282 35.27 -23.16 18.98
C GLY A 282 35.98 -21.79 19.03
N THR A 283 37.13 -21.70 19.70
CA THR A 283 37.95 -20.47 19.78
C THR A 283 39.08 -20.42 18.76
N ASP A 284 39.46 -21.56 18.16
CA ASP A 284 40.52 -21.67 17.17
C ASP A 284 40.24 -22.87 16.24
N PHE A 285 39.74 -22.55 15.04
CA PHE A 285 39.45 -23.51 13.97
C PHE A 285 40.69 -24.25 13.44
N GLY A 286 41.90 -23.85 13.83
CA GLY A 286 43.16 -24.53 13.51
C GLY A 286 43.56 -25.62 14.51
N THR A 287 42.97 -25.64 15.70
CA THR A 287 43.41 -26.51 16.81
C THR A 287 42.33 -27.55 17.12
N ALA A 288 42.64 -28.83 16.89
CA ALA A 288 41.76 -29.94 17.29
C ALA A 288 41.65 -30.01 18.82
N VAL A 289 40.46 -30.31 19.35
CA VAL A 289 40.26 -30.47 20.80
C VAL A 289 41.13 -31.62 21.30
N GLY A 290 42.07 -31.34 22.22
CA GLY A 290 42.88 -32.38 22.85
C GLY A 290 42.03 -33.32 23.72
N GLY A 291 41.93 -34.60 23.34
CA GLY A 291 41.09 -35.59 24.02
C GLY A 291 40.88 -36.88 23.21
N SER A 292 40.09 -37.83 23.76
CA SER A 292 39.75 -39.11 23.10
C SER A 292 38.91 -38.87 21.86
N ALA A 293 39.55 -38.99 20.69
CA ALA A 293 38.90 -39.08 19.40
C ALA A 293 37.79 -40.16 19.42
N VAL A 294 36.69 -39.90 18.70
CA VAL A 294 35.64 -40.89 18.55
C VAL A 294 36.10 -41.88 17.48
N ALA A 295 36.36 -43.13 17.89
CA ALA A 295 36.77 -44.18 16.97
C ALA A 295 35.77 -44.31 15.82
N PHE A 296 36.26 -44.64 14.62
CA PHE A 296 35.43 -44.69 13.41
C PHE A 296 34.22 -45.63 13.53
N ASN A 297 34.29 -46.68 14.35
CA ASN A 297 33.18 -47.61 14.60
C ASN A 297 32.47 -47.44 15.94
N ALA A 298 32.79 -46.39 16.70
CA ALA A 298 32.09 -46.13 17.94
C ALA A 298 30.63 -45.74 17.64
N ALA A 299 29.71 -46.04 18.57
CA ALA A 299 28.30 -45.69 18.44
C ALA A 299 28.06 -44.18 18.15
N GLY A 300 29.00 -43.30 18.49
CA GLY A 300 28.96 -41.88 18.14
C GLY A 300 29.26 -41.59 16.67
N ALA A 301 30.29 -42.23 16.09
CA ALA A 301 30.66 -42.06 14.69
C ALA A 301 29.62 -42.68 13.74
N ALA A 302 29.00 -43.80 14.13
CA ALA A 302 27.91 -44.43 13.38
C ALA A 302 26.59 -43.62 13.39
N ASN A 303 26.36 -42.79 14.43
CA ASN A 303 25.19 -41.91 14.52
C ASN A 303 25.44 -40.49 13.98
N GLY A 304 26.62 -40.25 13.38
CA GLY A 304 27.03 -38.96 12.85
C GLY A 304 27.64 -38.04 13.91
N ILE A 305 28.85 -37.55 13.64
CA ILE A 305 29.50 -36.49 14.42
C ILE A 305 29.39 -35.21 13.64
N ARG A 306 28.90 -34.15 14.28
CA ARG A 306 28.64 -32.86 13.65
C ARG A 306 29.31 -31.73 14.41
N ASP A 307 29.86 -30.80 13.66
CA ASP A 307 30.33 -29.50 14.12
C ASP A 307 29.60 -28.39 13.34
N GLU A 308 29.39 -27.25 13.97
CA GLU A 308 28.66 -26.10 13.40
C GLU A 308 29.56 -24.86 13.39
N GLY A 309 29.43 -24.06 12.34
CA GLY A 309 30.17 -22.82 12.21
C GLY A 309 29.62 -21.76 13.18
N GLN A 310 30.32 -20.63 13.25
CA GLN A 310 29.95 -19.54 14.14
C GLN A 310 29.89 -18.23 13.37
N ASP A 311 28.81 -17.47 13.56
CA ASP A 311 28.69 -16.12 13.01
C ASP A 311 29.58 -15.15 13.78
N ILE A 312 30.10 -14.15 13.06
CA ILE A 312 30.70 -12.98 13.67
C ILE A 312 29.69 -12.30 14.60
N THR A 313 30.14 -11.76 15.72
CA THR A 313 29.31 -10.88 16.57
C THR A 313 30.12 -9.68 16.98
N GLY A 314 29.49 -8.50 17.00
CA GLY A 314 30.20 -7.28 17.33
C GLY A 314 29.28 -6.10 17.55
N THR A 315 29.90 -4.93 17.67
CA THR A 315 29.20 -3.65 17.71
C THR A 315 29.68 -2.75 16.58
N ILE A 316 28.80 -1.97 15.98
CA ILE A 316 29.13 -0.88 15.04
C ILE A 316 28.77 0.44 15.71
N ASN A 317 29.74 1.34 15.88
CA ASN A 317 29.56 2.62 16.58
C ASN A 317 28.91 2.48 17.96
N GLY A 318 29.21 1.39 18.67
CA GLY A 318 28.64 1.05 19.99
C GLY A 318 27.23 0.44 19.95
N LEU A 319 26.59 0.32 18.78
CA LEU A 319 25.32 -0.40 18.61
C LEU A 319 25.59 -1.89 18.38
N THR A 320 24.80 -2.78 19.00
CA THR A 320 24.88 -4.22 18.72
C THR A 320 24.59 -4.49 17.25
N ALA A 321 25.58 -5.07 16.56
CA ALA A 321 25.45 -5.42 15.15
C ALA A 321 24.89 -6.84 15.00
N VAL A 322 24.11 -7.05 13.94
CA VAL A 322 23.68 -8.38 13.52
C VAL A 322 24.76 -8.95 12.64
N GLY A 323 25.32 -10.10 13.03
CA GLY A 323 26.31 -10.81 12.24
C GLY A 323 25.74 -12.04 11.57
N GLN A 324 26.16 -12.27 10.32
CA GLN A 324 25.88 -13.48 9.55
C GLN A 324 27.16 -13.88 8.80
N GLY A 325 27.71 -15.04 9.10
CA GLY A 325 29.03 -15.45 8.62
C GLY A 325 30.09 -14.42 9.00
N ARG A 326 30.63 -13.70 8.00
CA ARG A 326 31.64 -12.62 8.19
C ARG A 326 31.06 -11.21 8.03
N THR A 327 29.77 -11.10 7.76
CA THR A 327 29.09 -9.84 7.49
C THR A 327 28.52 -9.27 8.78
N LEU A 328 28.79 -7.99 9.03
CA LEU A 328 28.19 -7.23 10.11
C LEU A 328 27.23 -6.19 9.53
N SER A 329 26.07 -6.07 10.14
CA SER A 329 25.07 -5.07 9.77
C SER A 329 24.48 -4.37 10.99
N VAL A 330 24.10 -3.11 10.82
CA VAL A 330 23.29 -2.38 11.80
C VAL A 330 22.22 -1.61 11.06
N ASN A 331 21.01 -1.58 11.63
CA ASN A 331 19.92 -0.77 11.13
C ASN A 331 19.38 0.09 12.28
N SER A 332 19.59 1.39 12.19
CA SER A 332 19.14 2.40 13.15
C SER A 332 18.62 3.63 12.39
N ASP A 333 17.95 4.54 13.09
CA ASP A 333 17.46 5.79 12.49
C ASP A 333 18.60 6.68 11.93
N PHE A 334 19.81 6.59 12.52
CA PHE A 334 20.96 7.41 12.11
C PHE A 334 21.88 6.72 11.11
N LEU A 335 21.98 5.39 11.18
CA LEU A 335 22.91 4.58 10.41
C LEU A 335 22.30 3.22 10.07
N ASP A 336 22.26 2.92 8.78
CA ASP A 336 21.94 1.63 8.18
C ASP A 336 23.11 1.25 7.26
N VAL A 337 23.91 0.27 7.68
CA VAL A 337 25.10 -0.19 6.97
C VAL A 337 25.26 -1.69 7.06
N GLU A 338 25.88 -2.27 6.05
CA GLU A 338 26.31 -3.66 6.00
C GLU A 338 27.70 -3.74 5.40
N PHE A 339 28.58 -4.54 5.99
CA PHE A 339 29.89 -4.81 5.38
C PHE A 339 30.42 -6.18 5.80
N SER A 340 31.23 -6.76 4.92
CA SER A 340 31.87 -8.06 5.07
C SER A 340 33.35 -7.88 5.39
N LEU A 341 33.82 -8.64 6.38
CA LEU A 341 35.24 -8.68 6.73
C LEU A 341 35.95 -9.83 6.02
N ASN A 342 37.24 -9.64 5.72
CA ASN A 342 38.09 -10.72 5.23
C ASN A 342 38.33 -11.76 6.34
N THR A 343 38.79 -12.95 5.96
CA THR A 343 38.93 -14.08 6.89
C THR A 343 39.83 -13.77 8.09
N ALA A 344 40.96 -13.11 7.86
CA ALA A 344 41.90 -12.77 8.94
C ALA A 344 41.29 -11.79 9.95
N THR A 345 40.54 -10.79 9.47
CA THR A 345 39.91 -9.76 10.30
C THR A 345 38.67 -10.29 11.00
N SER A 346 37.88 -11.15 10.34
CA SER A 346 36.69 -11.77 10.94
C SER A 346 37.02 -12.80 12.02
N GLN A 347 38.22 -13.39 11.98
CA GLN A 347 38.70 -14.34 12.98
C GLN A 347 39.43 -13.70 14.17
N ALA A 348 39.83 -12.43 14.05
CA ALA A 348 40.49 -11.70 15.11
C ALA A 348 39.48 -10.88 15.94
N LEU A 349 39.53 -11.02 17.27
CA LEU A 349 38.81 -10.11 18.16
C LEU A 349 39.55 -8.76 18.20
N GLY A 350 38.82 -7.67 18.01
CA GLY A 350 39.43 -6.33 18.02
C GLY A 350 38.58 -5.27 17.33
N ALA A 351 39.08 -4.04 17.41
CA ALA A 351 38.49 -2.91 16.70
C ALA A 351 38.93 -2.89 15.23
N VAL A 352 37.99 -2.54 14.36
CA VAL A 352 38.16 -2.38 12.91
C VAL A 352 37.55 -1.04 12.56
N ALA A 353 38.40 -0.07 12.19
CA ALA A 353 37.93 1.19 11.61
C ALA A 353 37.51 0.91 10.15
N ALA A 354 36.23 0.58 9.93
CA ALA A 354 35.80 -0.03 8.68
C ALA A 354 35.91 0.94 7.50
N PHE A 355 35.28 2.12 7.60
CA PHE A 355 35.34 3.20 6.62
C PHE A 355 34.68 4.47 7.14
N ASP A 356 34.92 5.60 6.46
CA ASP A 356 34.32 6.90 6.75
C ASP A 356 33.28 7.28 5.70
N ILE A 357 32.08 7.69 6.12
CA ILE A 357 31.02 8.20 5.23
C ILE A 357 31.14 9.73 5.17
N THR A 358 31.45 10.26 3.98
CA THR A 358 31.74 11.70 3.78
C THR A 358 30.60 12.47 3.11
N GLY A 359 29.59 11.78 2.59
CA GLY A 359 28.44 12.39 1.92
C GLY A 359 27.67 11.40 1.05
N GLY A 360 26.81 11.92 0.18
CA GLY A 360 25.98 11.11 -0.72
C GLY A 360 24.62 10.75 -0.13
N GLY A 361 23.96 9.76 -0.73
CA GLY A 361 22.59 9.37 -0.37
C GLY A 361 21.50 10.27 -0.96
N ALA A 362 20.29 9.74 -1.09
CA ALA A 362 19.08 10.50 -1.42
C ALA A 362 18.42 11.02 -0.14
N ASP A 363 18.62 12.30 0.15
CA ASP A 363 18.00 12.98 1.29
C ASP A 363 16.59 13.47 0.95
N PHE A 364 15.61 13.08 1.76
CA PHE A 364 14.23 13.55 1.69
C PHE A 364 13.83 14.24 2.99
N GLN A 365 13.45 15.50 2.89
CA GLN A 365 12.91 16.27 4.00
C GLN A 365 11.41 16.02 4.13
N LEU A 366 11.03 15.09 5.00
CA LEU A 366 9.64 14.64 5.15
C LEU A 366 8.88 15.34 6.29
N ALA A 367 9.58 16.05 7.18
CA ALA A 367 8.95 16.88 8.21
C ALA A 367 8.76 18.34 7.75
N SER A 368 7.85 19.06 8.43
CA SER A 368 7.62 20.49 8.22
C SER A 368 8.83 21.34 8.61
N ASP A 369 9.59 20.91 9.62
CA ASP A 369 10.77 21.62 10.12
C ASP A 369 12.04 21.04 9.53
N VAL A 370 12.89 21.91 8.97
CA VAL A 370 14.17 21.51 8.38
C VAL A 370 15.18 21.21 9.48
N ASN A 371 15.26 19.95 9.89
CA ASN A 371 16.23 19.44 10.86
C ASN A 371 16.63 18.00 10.50
N ILE A 372 17.73 17.51 11.08
CA ILE A 372 18.25 16.17 10.79
C ILE A 372 17.27 15.06 11.22
N ALA A 373 16.49 15.29 12.27
CA ALA A 373 15.49 14.33 12.74
C ALA A 373 14.34 14.13 11.75
N GLY A 374 13.96 15.18 11.03
CA GLY A 374 12.91 15.22 10.02
C GLY A 374 13.37 14.85 8.60
N LYS A 375 14.69 14.66 8.44
CA LYS A 375 15.28 14.08 7.23
C LYS A 375 15.21 12.56 7.30
N VAL A 376 14.94 11.96 6.15
CA VAL A 376 15.18 10.54 5.93
C VAL A 376 16.11 10.42 4.75
N SER A 377 17.17 9.63 4.90
CA SER A 377 18.14 9.40 3.84
C SER A 377 18.08 7.94 3.38
N LEU A 378 18.32 7.74 2.08
CA LEU A 378 18.23 6.45 1.42
C LEU A 378 19.39 6.31 0.43
N GLY A 379 20.21 5.28 0.59
CA GLY A 379 21.25 4.93 -0.38
C GLY A 379 20.64 4.17 -1.55
N ILE A 380 20.88 4.66 -2.77
CA ILE A 380 20.59 3.94 -4.02
C ILE A 380 21.91 3.72 -4.74
N GLY A 381 22.40 2.48 -4.68
CA GLY A 381 23.69 2.09 -5.25
C GLY A 381 23.75 2.16 -6.77
N ASP A 382 24.97 2.05 -7.30
CA ASP A 382 25.22 1.90 -8.73
C ASP A 382 24.86 0.48 -9.20
N LEU A 383 23.95 0.40 -10.17
CA LEU A 383 23.47 -0.86 -10.75
C LEU A 383 24.12 -1.20 -12.10
N SER A 384 25.23 -0.56 -12.44
CA SER A 384 26.00 -0.94 -13.63
C SER A 384 26.62 -2.34 -13.47
N ALA A 385 26.85 -3.02 -14.60
CA ALA A 385 27.36 -4.39 -14.63
C ALA A 385 28.73 -4.54 -13.92
N ARG A 386 29.52 -3.48 -13.90
CA ARG A 386 30.80 -3.40 -13.16
C ARG A 386 30.69 -3.29 -11.64
N LYS A 387 29.49 -3.06 -11.09
CA LYS A 387 29.24 -2.86 -9.66
C LYS A 387 28.38 -3.94 -9.03
N LEU A 388 27.58 -4.64 -9.84
CA LEU A 388 26.79 -5.77 -9.39
C LEU A 388 27.65 -7.04 -9.28
N GLY A 389 27.64 -7.66 -8.11
CA GLY A 389 28.52 -8.77 -7.73
C GLY A 389 29.33 -8.45 -6.47
N SER A 390 30.39 -9.21 -6.22
CA SER A 390 31.23 -9.02 -5.02
C SER A 390 32.70 -9.15 -5.37
N SER A 391 33.56 -8.59 -4.51
CA SER A 391 35.02 -8.72 -4.66
C SER A 391 35.52 -10.16 -4.50
N THR A 392 34.75 -11.01 -3.81
CA THR A 392 35.11 -12.40 -3.54
C THR A 392 34.69 -13.33 -4.68
N THR A 393 33.52 -13.10 -5.29
CA THR A 393 32.95 -13.97 -6.34
C THR A 393 33.26 -13.46 -7.75
N GLY A 394 33.30 -12.13 -7.94
CA GLY A 394 33.42 -11.46 -9.24
C GLY A 394 32.22 -10.54 -9.53
N PHE A 395 32.32 -9.76 -10.60
CA PHE A 395 31.28 -8.80 -11.04
C PHE A 395 30.66 -9.24 -12.37
N LEU A 396 29.46 -8.74 -12.69
CA LEU A 396 28.77 -9.09 -13.95
C LEU A 396 29.60 -8.74 -15.21
N ASP A 397 30.42 -7.69 -15.16
CA ASP A 397 31.34 -7.34 -16.25
C ASP A 397 32.37 -8.44 -16.57
N ASP A 398 32.66 -9.34 -15.62
CA ASP A 398 33.60 -10.45 -15.83
C ASP A 398 33.02 -11.59 -16.68
N LEU A 399 31.72 -11.53 -17.01
CA LEU A 399 31.04 -12.45 -17.93
C LEU A 399 31.07 -11.97 -19.39
N ALA A 400 31.55 -10.75 -19.65
CA ALA A 400 31.60 -10.20 -21.01
C ALA A 400 32.57 -10.98 -21.91
N SER A 401 32.37 -10.89 -23.23
CA SER A 401 33.27 -11.51 -24.22
C SER A 401 34.75 -11.21 -23.95
N GLY A 402 35.58 -12.27 -23.91
CA GLY A 402 37.02 -12.17 -23.68
C GLY A 402 37.44 -12.00 -22.21
N LYS A 403 36.50 -12.03 -21.26
CA LYS A 403 36.77 -12.03 -19.82
C LYS A 403 36.83 -13.45 -19.24
N SER A 404 37.23 -13.58 -17.98
CA SER A 404 37.52 -14.86 -17.33
C SER A 404 36.32 -15.80 -17.19
N PHE A 405 35.08 -15.28 -17.17
CA PHE A 405 33.87 -16.07 -16.94
C PHE A 405 32.88 -16.04 -18.12
N ASN A 406 33.38 -15.78 -19.34
CA ASN A 406 32.57 -15.84 -20.55
C ASN A 406 32.11 -17.29 -20.86
N VAL A 407 31.05 -17.46 -21.65
CA VAL A 407 30.44 -18.78 -21.92
C VAL A 407 31.07 -19.56 -23.08
N VAL A 408 31.98 -18.94 -23.85
CA VAL A 408 32.63 -19.56 -25.02
C VAL A 408 33.87 -20.34 -24.58
N ASP A 409 34.81 -19.63 -23.94
CA ASP A 409 36.13 -20.12 -23.55
C ASP A 409 36.33 -20.16 -22.02
N GLY A 410 35.35 -19.71 -21.23
CA GLY A 410 35.42 -19.73 -19.78
C GLY A 410 35.23 -21.13 -19.22
N ASN A 411 36.24 -21.62 -18.48
CA ASN A 411 36.21 -22.95 -17.87
C ASN A 411 35.40 -23.02 -16.56
N ASN A 412 34.81 -21.92 -16.09
CA ASN A 412 34.19 -21.80 -14.76
C ASN A 412 32.77 -21.21 -14.82
N LEU A 413 31.87 -21.89 -15.55
CA LEU A 413 30.46 -21.48 -15.66
C LEU A 413 29.73 -21.48 -14.30
N ASP A 414 30.16 -22.30 -13.35
CA ASP A 414 29.59 -22.33 -11.99
C ASP A 414 29.88 -21.01 -11.24
N THR A 415 31.07 -20.44 -11.44
CA THR A 415 31.40 -19.12 -10.89
C THR A 415 30.59 -18.02 -11.58
N ALA A 416 30.43 -18.08 -12.91
CA ALA A 416 29.55 -17.15 -13.65
C ALA A 416 28.11 -17.20 -13.10
N GLN A 417 27.60 -18.40 -12.81
CA GLN A 417 26.29 -18.61 -12.22
C GLN A 417 26.17 -17.98 -10.82
N SER A 418 27.22 -18.11 -10.02
CA SER A 418 27.29 -17.54 -8.67
C SER A 418 27.31 -16.02 -8.70
N ILE A 419 28.05 -15.41 -9.65
CA ILE A 419 28.09 -13.95 -9.85
C ILE A 419 26.68 -13.42 -10.19
N VAL A 420 25.97 -14.07 -11.11
CA VAL A 420 24.62 -13.64 -11.49
C VAL A 420 23.63 -13.83 -10.34
N SER A 421 23.72 -14.94 -9.61
CA SER A 421 22.88 -15.18 -8.43
C SER A 421 23.09 -14.11 -7.35
N GLU A 422 24.34 -13.71 -7.11
CA GLU A 422 24.69 -12.63 -6.19
C GLU A 422 24.10 -11.29 -6.66
N ALA A 423 24.26 -10.95 -7.94
CA ALA A 423 23.66 -9.74 -8.50
C ALA A 423 22.12 -9.73 -8.41
N ILE A 424 21.46 -10.87 -8.63
CA ILE A 424 20.01 -11.01 -8.45
C ILE A 424 19.61 -10.74 -6.99
N ASN A 425 20.37 -11.28 -6.03
CA ASN A 425 20.12 -11.06 -4.61
C ASN A 425 20.29 -9.58 -4.23
N GLN A 426 21.35 -8.91 -4.71
CA GLN A 426 21.60 -7.49 -4.47
C GLN A 426 20.48 -6.60 -5.03
N VAL A 427 20.07 -6.84 -6.28
CA VAL A 427 18.95 -6.11 -6.91
C VAL A 427 17.65 -6.39 -6.16
N SER A 428 17.36 -7.65 -5.82
CA SER A 428 16.15 -8.03 -5.08
C SER A 428 16.08 -7.40 -3.69
N SER A 429 17.21 -7.36 -2.98
CA SER A 429 17.34 -6.70 -1.67
C SER A 429 17.08 -5.20 -1.79
N THR A 430 17.71 -4.53 -2.76
CA THR A 430 17.52 -3.09 -3.03
C THR A 430 16.06 -2.78 -3.30
N ARG A 431 15.40 -3.57 -4.15
CA ARG A 431 13.96 -3.43 -4.45
C ARG A 431 13.08 -3.63 -3.21
N GLY A 432 13.38 -4.66 -2.42
CA GLY A 432 12.70 -4.90 -1.15
C GLY A 432 12.79 -3.71 -0.20
N ARG A 433 13.98 -3.08 -0.13
CA ARG A 433 14.24 -1.88 0.68
C ARG A 433 13.51 -0.66 0.15
N LEU A 434 13.53 -0.39 -1.17
CA LEU A 434 12.77 0.70 -1.78
C LEU A 434 11.26 0.55 -1.51
N GLY A 435 10.73 -0.67 -1.68
CA GLY A 435 9.32 -0.96 -1.39
C GLY A 435 8.97 -0.78 0.09
N ALA A 436 9.87 -1.21 1.00
CA ALA A 436 9.70 -1.00 2.44
C ALA A 436 9.73 0.50 2.80
N PHE A 437 10.69 1.25 2.26
CA PHE A 437 10.81 2.70 2.44
C PHE A 437 9.54 3.43 1.94
N GLN A 438 9.08 3.13 0.73
CA GLN A 438 7.88 3.72 0.16
C GLN A 438 6.64 3.45 1.03
N LYS A 439 6.45 2.21 1.47
CA LYS A 439 5.26 1.81 2.23
C LYS A 439 5.27 2.32 3.68
N ASN A 440 6.39 2.09 4.36
CA ASN A 440 6.49 2.23 5.81
C ASN A 440 6.94 3.64 6.22
N VAL A 441 7.74 4.32 5.39
CA VAL A 441 8.23 5.66 5.71
C VAL A 441 7.43 6.71 4.96
N VAL A 442 7.51 6.75 3.63
CA VAL A 442 6.87 7.80 2.82
C VAL A 442 5.35 7.75 2.93
N GLY A 443 4.76 6.57 2.70
CA GLY A 443 3.30 6.42 2.75
C GLY A 443 2.73 6.63 4.15
N ALA A 444 3.44 6.24 5.21
CA ALA A 444 3.01 6.52 6.58
C ALA A 444 3.08 8.02 6.90
N THR A 445 4.16 8.68 6.47
CA THR A 445 4.36 10.11 6.67
C THR A 445 3.33 10.94 5.92
N GLN A 446 3.04 10.63 4.64
CA GLN A 446 1.97 11.30 3.88
C GLN A 446 0.61 11.22 4.57
N ARG A 447 0.24 10.04 5.11
CA ARG A 447 -1.02 9.87 5.85
C ARG A 447 -1.03 10.72 7.12
N SER A 448 0.05 10.70 7.88
CA SER A 448 0.18 11.48 9.12
C SER A 448 0.11 12.98 8.86
N LEU A 449 0.87 13.48 7.87
CA LEU A 449 0.86 14.88 7.47
C LEU A 449 -0.51 15.30 6.93
N GLY A 450 -1.19 14.44 6.16
CA GLY A 450 -2.54 14.69 5.67
C GLY A 450 -3.56 14.87 6.80
N THR A 451 -3.50 14.01 7.83
CA THR A 451 -4.35 14.17 9.03
C THR A 451 -4.01 15.45 9.80
N ALA A 452 -2.71 15.76 9.97
CA ALA A 452 -2.30 17.00 10.62
C ALA A 452 -2.80 18.23 9.85
N LEU A 453 -2.69 18.23 8.52
CA LEU A 453 -3.16 19.30 7.66
C LEU A 453 -4.68 19.51 7.77
N GLU A 454 -5.45 18.41 7.80
CA GLU A 454 -6.90 18.45 7.99
C GLU A 454 -7.27 19.09 9.32
N ASN A 455 -6.63 18.65 10.42
CA ASN A 455 -6.87 19.18 11.77
C ASN A 455 -6.50 20.67 11.87
N ILE A 456 -5.35 21.07 11.36
CA ILE A 456 -4.91 22.48 11.39
C ILE A 456 -5.81 23.36 10.51
N THR A 457 -6.25 22.85 9.35
CA THR A 457 -7.18 23.58 8.48
C THR A 457 -8.53 23.78 9.15
N ALA A 458 -9.04 22.76 9.84
CA ALA A 458 -10.28 22.87 10.59
C ALA A 458 -10.14 23.87 11.77
N ALA A 459 -9.03 23.80 12.51
CA ALA A 459 -8.75 24.73 13.60
C ALA A 459 -8.62 26.19 13.12
N GLU A 460 -7.93 26.42 11.99
CA GLU A 460 -7.83 27.73 11.34
C GLU A 460 -9.22 28.27 10.98
N SER A 461 -10.05 27.43 10.34
CA SER A 461 -11.40 27.78 9.90
C SER A 461 -12.30 28.19 11.08
N VAL A 462 -12.29 27.44 12.18
CA VAL A 462 -13.06 27.77 13.39
C VAL A 462 -12.69 29.14 13.97
N ILE A 463 -11.41 29.52 13.93
CA ILE A 463 -10.96 30.79 14.48
C ILE A 463 -11.28 31.94 13.54
N ARG A 464 -11.06 31.75 12.23
CA ARG A 464 -10.97 32.86 11.28
C ARG A 464 -12.21 33.04 10.42
N ASP A 465 -12.87 31.97 10.03
CA ASP A 465 -13.98 32.03 9.09
C ASP A 465 -15.25 32.55 9.78
N ALA A 466 -16.06 33.27 9.01
CA ALA A 466 -17.36 33.73 9.47
C ALA A 466 -18.41 32.64 9.27
N ASP A 467 -19.16 32.30 10.33
CA ASP A 467 -20.36 31.49 10.19
C ASP A 467 -21.45 32.30 9.47
N PHE A 468 -21.74 31.88 8.24
CA PHE A 468 -22.72 32.53 7.37
C PHE A 468 -24.12 32.61 8.00
N ALA A 469 -24.54 31.60 8.76
CA ALA A 469 -25.85 31.60 9.39
C ALA A 469 -25.93 32.68 10.47
N THR A 470 -24.91 32.74 11.32
CA THR A 470 -24.79 33.74 12.39
C THR A 470 -24.66 35.16 11.83
N GLU A 471 -23.80 35.38 10.84
CA GLU A 471 -23.60 36.71 10.24
C GLU A 471 -24.82 37.17 9.42
N THR A 472 -25.55 36.26 8.76
CA THR A 472 -26.81 36.59 8.07
C THR A 472 -27.89 36.99 9.07
N ALA A 473 -28.03 36.25 10.17
CA ALA A 473 -28.96 36.61 11.24
C ALA A 473 -28.61 37.97 11.87
N ALA A 474 -27.32 38.24 12.08
CA ALA A 474 -26.83 39.53 12.56
C ALA A 474 -27.11 40.66 11.56
N LEU A 475 -26.90 40.42 10.27
CA LEU A 475 -27.22 41.35 9.18
C LEU A 475 -28.70 41.71 9.18
N THR A 476 -29.59 40.72 9.15
CA THR A 476 -31.04 40.95 9.14
C THR A 476 -31.49 41.69 10.40
N ARG A 477 -30.99 41.30 11.58
CA ARG A 477 -31.25 42.01 12.84
C ARG A 477 -30.81 43.47 12.77
N ASN A 478 -29.60 43.73 12.27
CA ASN A 478 -29.07 45.09 12.15
C ASN A 478 -29.84 45.92 11.12
N GLN A 479 -30.30 45.32 10.00
CA GLN A 479 -31.15 46.00 9.02
C GLN A 479 -32.49 46.41 9.63
N VAL A 480 -33.15 45.52 10.38
CA VAL A 480 -34.39 45.82 11.11
C VAL A 480 -34.16 46.91 12.15
N LEU A 481 -33.06 46.84 12.90
CA LEU A 481 -32.70 47.86 13.90
C LEU A 481 -32.41 49.23 13.27
N VAL A 482 -31.76 49.29 12.11
CA VAL A 482 -31.51 50.53 11.37
C VAL A 482 -32.83 51.13 10.86
N GLN A 483 -33.73 50.32 10.29
CA GLN A 483 -35.07 50.75 9.88
C GLN A 483 -35.87 51.30 11.08
N ALA A 484 -35.89 50.56 12.20
CA ALA A 484 -36.57 50.99 13.43
C ALA A 484 -35.95 52.28 14.01
N SER A 485 -34.63 52.39 14.05
CA SER A 485 -33.93 53.58 14.56
C SER A 485 -34.16 54.81 13.67
N THR A 486 -34.28 54.62 12.36
CA THR A 486 -34.61 55.68 11.41
C THR A 486 -36.03 56.19 11.65
N ASN A 487 -36.99 55.29 11.90
CA ASN A 487 -38.36 55.65 12.28
C ASN A 487 -38.41 56.36 13.63
N VAL A 488 -37.67 55.89 14.64
CA VAL A 488 -37.57 56.53 15.96
C VAL A 488 -36.92 57.91 15.87
N LEU A 489 -35.89 58.08 15.05
CA LEU A 489 -35.26 59.39 14.80
C LEU A 489 -36.25 60.35 14.13
N SER A 490 -37.02 59.86 13.15
CA SER A 490 -38.10 60.63 12.50
C SER A 490 -39.17 61.06 13.52
N LEU A 491 -39.65 60.14 14.36
CA LEU A 491 -40.59 60.41 15.45
C LEU A 491 -40.02 61.36 16.51
N ALA A 492 -38.74 61.21 16.88
CA ALA A 492 -38.08 62.10 17.82
C ALA A 492 -37.93 63.52 17.25
N ASN A 493 -37.76 63.65 15.93
CA ASN A 493 -37.76 64.93 15.23
C ASN A 493 -39.17 65.54 15.11
N GLN A 494 -40.21 64.70 15.09
CA GLN A 494 -41.63 65.11 15.09
C GLN A 494 -42.21 65.32 16.50
N SER A 495 -41.60 64.77 17.56
CA SER A 495 -42.07 64.89 18.93
C SER A 495 -42.23 66.34 19.44
N PRO A 496 -41.38 67.31 19.05
CA PRO A 496 -41.63 68.73 19.32
C PRO A 496 -42.90 69.29 18.65
N GLN A 497 -43.45 68.61 17.64
CA GLN A 497 -44.67 68.99 16.92
C GLN A 497 -45.95 68.41 17.57
N ASN A 498 -45.83 67.34 18.38
CA ASN A 498 -46.95 66.63 19.00
C ASN A 498 -47.34 67.14 20.41
N THR A 499 -47.07 68.41 20.76
CA THR A 499 -47.76 69.06 21.89
C THR A 499 -49.25 69.37 21.61
N GLY A 500 -49.87 68.66 20.65
CA GLY A 500 -51.30 68.61 20.40
C GLY A 500 -51.74 67.20 20.03
N ALA A 501 -52.62 66.62 20.86
CA ALA A 501 -53.50 65.47 20.60
C ALA A 501 -53.00 64.01 20.80
N PHE A 502 -53.93 63.22 21.37
CA PHE A 502 -53.85 61.88 21.98
C PHE A 502 -54.41 60.74 21.09
N SER A 503 -54.09 59.48 21.45
CA SER A 503 -54.99 58.29 21.60
C SER A 503 -54.84 57.03 20.69
N CYS A 504 -54.75 55.89 21.40
CA CYS A 504 -55.23 54.49 21.23
C CYS A 504 -55.51 53.80 19.86
N ALA A 505 -55.09 52.52 19.75
CA ALA A 505 -55.97 51.37 19.41
C ALA A 505 -55.25 49.99 19.52
N ARG A 506 -56.05 48.92 19.66
CA ARG A 506 -55.80 47.52 20.10
C ARG A 506 -56.08 46.52 18.95
N ALA A 507 -55.51 45.31 18.95
CA ALA A 507 -55.93 44.19 18.09
C ALA A 507 -55.68 42.78 18.70
N ALA A 508 -56.62 41.85 18.44
CA ALA A 508 -56.59 40.39 18.67
C ALA A 508 -56.32 39.67 17.31
N THR A 509 -55.97 38.38 17.12
CA THR A 509 -56.64 37.09 17.44
C THR A 509 -55.82 35.86 16.97
N THR A 510 -55.98 34.71 17.67
CA THR A 510 -56.13 33.26 17.29
C THR A 510 -55.15 32.42 16.42
N ASP A 511 -54.80 31.23 16.97
CA ASP A 511 -54.79 29.81 16.49
C ASP A 511 -54.87 29.48 14.98
N GLU A 512 -54.36 28.36 14.41
CA GLU A 512 -54.35 26.94 14.80
C GLU A 512 -53.52 26.12 13.76
N ASN A 513 -52.97 24.94 14.09
CA ASN A 513 -53.11 23.67 13.32
C ASN A 513 -52.04 22.58 13.59
N ALA A 514 -52.52 21.34 13.71
CA ALA A 514 -51.78 20.07 13.76
C ALA A 514 -52.25 19.13 12.65
N VAL A 515 -51.36 18.40 11.95
CA VAL A 515 -51.73 17.19 11.15
C VAL A 515 -50.58 16.16 10.97
N SER A 516 -50.93 14.91 11.32
CA SER A 516 -50.60 13.58 10.78
C SER A 516 -49.30 12.80 11.05
N THR A 517 -49.56 11.55 11.43
CA THR A 517 -48.68 10.39 11.65
C THR A 517 -49.04 9.31 10.62
N ALA A 518 -48.05 8.60 10.07
CA ALA A 518 -48.16 7.17 9.70
C ALA A 518 -46.81 6.63 9.16
N GLN A 519 -45.97 6.05 10.03
CA GLN A 519 -44.92 5.08 9.64
C GLN A 519 -44.35 4.23 10.81
N ASN A 520 -45.11 4.04 11.90
CA ASN A 520 -44.51 3.89 13.24
C ASN A 520 -44.55 2.50 13.91
N SER A 521 -44.68 1.37 13.22
CA SER A 521 -44.90 0.07 13.91
C SER A 521 -43.68 -0.55 14.63
N ARG A 522 -42.46 -0.05 14.40
CA ARG A 522 -41.24 -0.47 15.14
C ARG A 522 -40.66 0.62 16.04
N ILE A 523 -40.93 1.89 15.70
CA ILE A 523 -40.47 3.05 16.46
C ILE A 523 -41.30 3.21 17.74
N GLU A 524 -42.59 2.83 17.72
CA GLU A 524 -43.46 2.87 18.90
C GLU A 524 -43.01 1.97 20.07
N GLN A 525 -42.11 1.01 19.83
CA GLN A 525 -41.56 0.15 20.88
C GLN A 525 -40.41 0.81 21.66
N LEU A 526 -39.82 1.88 21.12
CA LEU A 526 -38.74 2.61 21.77
C LEU A 526 -39.28 3.58 22.81
N SER A 527 -38.57 3.72 23.94
CA SER A 527 -38.85 4.79 24.92
C SER A 527 -38.85 6.17 24.26
N GLU A 528 -39.65 7.12 24.78
CA GLU A 528 -39.78 8.47 24.21
C GLU A 528 -38.41 9.19 24.11
N SER A 529 -37.56 9.01 25.12
CA SER A 529 -36.18 9.49 25.15
C SER A 529 -35.34 8.94 23.98
N ASN A 530 -35.42 7.63 23.71
CA ASN A 530 -34.69 7.00 22.61
C ASN A 530 -35.21 7.43 21.22
N GLN A 531 -36.51 7.69 21.08
CA GLN A 531 -37.08 8.23 19.84
C GLN A 531 -36.55 9.65 19.55
N ILE A 532 -36.48 10.51 20.57
CA ILE A 532 -35.94 11.87 20.45
C ILE A 532 -34.45 11.82 20.09
N LEU A 533 -33.68 10.96 20.78
CA LEU A 533 -32.26 10.76 20.54
C LEU A 533 -31.98 10.31 19.10
N ARG A 534 -32.70 9.27 18.63
CA ARG A 534 -32.61 8.78 17.26
C ARG A 534 -32.89 9.87 16.24
N ARG A 535 -33.94 10.68 16.44
CA ARG A 535 -34.30 11.76 15.52
C ARG A 535 -33.20 12.83 15.45
N ARG A 536 -32.62 13.21 16.59
CA ARG A 536 -31.51 14.18 16.65
C ARG A 536 -30.26 13.64 15.95
N PHE A 537 -29.89 12.40 16.22
CA PHE A 537 -28.74 11.76 15.58
C PHE A 537 -28.91 11.61 14.05
N ILE A 538 -30.10 11.20 13.59
CA ILE A 538 -30.39 11.09 12.15
C ILE A 538 -30.29 12.45 11.45
N ASN A 539 -30.75 13.53 12.11
CA ASN A 539 -30.60 14.88 11.57
C ASN A 539 -29.13 15.30 11.51
N PHE A 540 -28.34 15.01 12.54
CA PHE A 540 -26.90 15.25 12.56
C PHE A 540 -26.19 14.56 11.38
N ILE A 541 -26.36 13.24 11.22
CA ILE A 541 -25.69 12.51 10.12
C ILE A 541 -26.18 12.94 8.72
N ARG A 542 -27.39 13.49 8.62
CA ARG A 542 -27.97 13.99 7.37
C ARG A 542 -27.46 15.38 7.02
N ILE A 543 -27.45 16.30 7.98
CA ILE A 543 -27.17 17.72 7.76
C ILE A 543 -25.67 17.98 7.86
N GLU A 544 -25.05 17.54 8.95
CA GLU A 544 -23.64 17.85 9.26
C GLU A 544 -22.68 16.87 8.60
N CYS A 545 -23.00 15.57 8.56
CA CYS A 545 -22.14 14.58 7.89
C CYS A 545 -22.44 14.39 6.39
N GLY A 546 -23.51 15.01 5.85
CA GLY A 546 -23.88 14.95 4.43
C GLY A 546 -24.05 13.53 3.86
N LEU A 547 -24.43 12.55 4.69
CA LEU A 547 -24.45 11.15 4.28
C LEU A 547 -25.54 10.88 3.22
N LEU A 548 -25.22 9.96 2.29
CA LEU A 548 -26.17 9.53 1.26
C LEU A 548 -27.43 8.89 1.89
N PRO A 549 -28.61 9.03 1.28
CA PRO A 549 -29.87 8.48 1.82
C PRO A 549 -29.80 6.98 2.19
N SER A 550 -29.08 6.20 1.39
CA SER A 550 -28.87 4.76 1.64
C SER A 550 -28.00 4.48 2.87
N SER A 551 -27.07 5.38 3.19
CA SER A 551 -26.24 5.28 4.39
C SER A 551 -27.03 5.70 5.63
N ILE A 552 -27.87 6.74 5.51
CA ILE A 552 -28.80 7.16 6.57
C ILE A 552 -29.76 6.02 6.93
N GLU A 553 -30.35 5.36 5.94
CA GLU A 553 -31.27 4.23 6.17
C GLU A 553 -30.58 3.02 6.82
N ALA A 554 -29.31 2.79 6.47
CA ALA A 554 -28.50 1.72 7.04
C ALA A 554 -28.16 2.01 8.51
N TYR A 555 -27.74 3.25 8.82
CA TYR A 555 -27.43 3.71 10.17
C TYR A 555 -28.69 3.78 11.05
N SER A 556 -29.83 4.18 10.50
CA SER A 556 -31.11 4.21 11.21
C SER A 556 -31.52 2.82 11.70
N ARG A 557 -31.42 1.80 10.84
CA ARG A 557 -31.73 0.41 11.21
C ARG A 557 -30.78 -0.16 12.24
N ASP A 558 -29.50 0.19 12.13
CA ASP A 558 -28.49 -0.22 13.09
C ASP A 558 -28.78 0.38 14.47
N LEU A 559 -29.09 1.68 14.50
CA LEU A 559 -29.42 2.40 15.73
C LEU A 559 -30.68 1.87 16.42
N GLU A 560 -31.73 1.57 15.66
CA GLU A 560 -32.95 0.94 16.19
C GLU A 560 -32.66 -0.41 16.85
N THR A 561 -31.77 -1.21 16.23
CA THR A 561 -31.39 -2.52 16.74
C THR A 561 -30.62 -2.40 18.06
N LEU A 562 -29.71 -1.44 18.17
CA LEU A 562 -28.98 -1.12 19.40
C LEU A 562 -29.94 -0.67 20.51
N MET A 563 -30.80 0.30 20.23
CA MET A 563 -31.68 0.89 21.24
C MET A 563 -32.68 -0.13 21.81
N LEU A 564 -33.23 -1.01 20.96
CA LEU A 564 -34.11 -2.08 21.43
C LEU A 564 -33.38 -3.09 22.31
N ASP A 565 -32.15 -3.48 21.95
CA ASP A 565 -31.36 -4.43 22.75
C ASP A 565 -30.89 -3.86 24.10
N LEU A 566 -30.66 -2.55 24.17
CA LEU A 566 -30.36 -1.85 25.42
C LEU A 566 -31.61 -1.72 26.30
N GLN A 567 -32.76 -1.40 25.70
CA GLN A 567 -34.05 -1.31 26.38
C GLN A 567 -34.50 -2.67 26.95
N ASP A 568 -34.30 -3.77 26.22
CA ASP A 568 -34.55 -5.14 26.71
C ASP A 568 -33.69 -5.50 27.93
N LYS A 569 -32.56 -4.81 28.11
CA LYS A 569 -31.65 -4.95 29.27
C LYS A 569 -31.93 -3.92 30.37
N GLY A 570 -32.98 -3.12 30.24
CA GLY A 570 -33.39 -2.09 31.22
C GLY A 570 -32.57 -0.80 31.15
N ILE A 571 -31.88 -0.53 30.03
CA ILE A 571 -31.05 0.67 29.83
C ILE A 571 -31.78 1.61 28.88
N ASP A 572 -32.54 2.55 29.46
CA ASP A 572 -33.36 3.51 28.70
C ASP A 572 -32.68 4.87 28.47
N ASP A 573 -31.50 5.09 29.07
CA ASP A 573 -30.71 6.32 28.93
C ASP A 573 -29.29 6.00 28.44
N ALA A 574 -28.82 6.80 27.47
CA ALA A 574 -27.48 6.69 26.91
C ALA A 574 -26.39 6.93 27.98
N HIS A 575 -26.67 7.72 29.03
CA HIS A 575 -25.75 7.95 30.15
C HIS A 575 -25.42 6.66 30.93
N ASN A 576 -26.36 5.72 31.00
CA ASN A 576 -26.20 4.47 31.73
C ASN A 576 -25.59 3.36 30.87
N THR A 577 -25.13 3.68 29.66
CA THR A 577 -24.54 2.68 28.77
C THR A 577 -23.06 2.46 29.08
N LEU A 578 -22.75 1.30 29.66
CA LEU A 578 -21.38 0.85 29.93
C LEU A 578 -20.79 0.08 28.73
N PRO A 579 -19.45 -0.01 28.61
CA PRO A 579 -18.78 -0.78 27.56
C PRO A 579 -19.22 -2.25 27.48
N GLU A 580 -19.51 -2.86 28.62
CA GLU A 580 -20.01 -4.24 28.72
C GLU A 580 -21.36 -4.46 28.02
N HIS A 581 -22.24 -3.46 28.03
CA HIS A 581 -23.52 -3.50 27.33
C HIS A 581 -23.32 -3.51 25.82
N LEU A 582 -22.36 -2.72 25.32
CA LEU A 582 -22.02 -2.66 23.90
C LEU A 582 -21.34 -3.94 23.42
N ILE A 583 -20.46 -4.55 24.24
CA ILE A 583 -19.85 -5.85 23.93
C ILE A 583 -20.92 -6.95 23.91
N ALA A 584 -21.84 -6.96 24.87
CA ALA A 584 -22.96 -7.89 24.90
C ALA A 584 -23.86 -7.75 23.67
N HIS A 585 -24.12 -6.52 23.23
CA HIS A 585 -24.86 -6.24 22.00
C HIS A 585 -24.13 -6.79 20.76
N ILE A 586 -22.84 -6.52 20.59
CA ILE A 586 -22.07 -7.03 19.44
C ILE A 586 -22.04 -8.56 19.41
N ARG A 587 -21.97 -9.20 20.59
CA ARG A 587 -22.09 -10.66 20.70
C ARG A 587 -23.47 -11.16 20.26
N SER A 588 -24.57 -10.50 20.62
CA SER A 588 -25.92 -10.90 20.20
C SER A 588 -26.13 -10.76 18.69
N LEU A 589 -25.52 -9.75 18.05
CA LEU A 589 -25.53 -9.60 16.59
C LEU A 589 -24.88 -10.81 15.87
N THR A 590 -23.85 -11.40 16.49
CA THR A 590 -23.11 -12.53 15.94
C THR A 590 -23.82 -13.85 16.23
N LYS A 591 -24.16 -14.10 17.50
CA LYS A 591 -24.65 -15.40 17.97
C LYS A 591 -26.16 -15.58 17.74
N ASP A 592 -26.96 -14.55 18.00
CA ASP A 592 -28.41 -14.67 18.02
C ASP A 592 -29.02 -14.25 16.68
N ARG A 593 -28.41 -13.28 15.99
CA ARG A 593 -28.90 -12.73 14.70
C ARG A 593 -28.13 -13.19 13.47
N GLY A 594 -26.98 -13.85 13.64
CA GLY A 594 -26.19 -14.43 12.54
C GLY A 594 -25.71 -13.41 11.50
N TYR A 595 -25.43 -12.16 11.89
CA TYR A 595 -25.02 -11.13 10.94
C TYR A 595 -23.63 -11.38 10.37
N ALA A 596 -23.46 -11.07 9.08
CA ALA A 596 -22.17 -11.14 8.41
C ALA A 596 -21.18 -10.10 9.02
N GLY A 597 -19.89 -10.43 9.04
CA GLY A 597 -18.85 -9.56 9.62
C GLY A 597 -18.79 -8.15 9.02
N THR A 598 -19.19 -7.97 7.76
CA THR A 598 -19.31 -6.65 7.11
C THR A 598 -20.48 -5.82 7.67
N THR A 599 -21.59 -6.47 8.01
CA THR A 599 -22.73 -5.86 8.69
C THR A 599 -22.36 -5.48 10.11
N ILE A 600 -21.67 -6.36 10.84
CA ILE A 600 -21.18 -6.09 12.21
C ILE A 600 -20.20 -4.91 12.22
N SER A 601 -19.26 -4.86 11.27
CA SER A 601 -18.31 -3.74 11.15
C SER A 601 -19.03 -2.40 10.93
N ARG A 602 -20.09 -2.37 10.11
CA ARG A 602 -20.91 -1.18 9.89
C ARG A 602 -21.69 -0.79 11.15
N HIS A 603 -22.22 -1.78 11.86
CA HIS A 603 -22.95 -1.57 13.11
C HIS A 603 -22.04 -0.96 14.20
N ILE A 604 -20.80 -1.46 14.33
CA ILE A 604 -19.78 -0.89 15.22
C ILE A 604 -19.45 0.56 14.82
N ALA A 605 -19.36 0.85 13.52
CA ALA A 605 -19.17 2.22 13.06
C ALA A 605 -20.34 3.14 13.44
N THR A 606 -21.58 2.67 13.30
CA THR A 606 -22.77 3.42 13.76
C THR A 606 -22.74 3.67 15.27
N ILE A 607 -22.38 2.68 16.08
CA ILE A 607 -22.23 2.82 17.55
C ILE A 607 -21.17 3.87 17.88
N LYS A 608 -19.98 3.78 17.27
CA LYS A 608 -18.89 4.74 17.51
C LYS A 608 -19.27 6.17 17.15
N VAL A 609 -19.94 6.37 16.01
CA VAL A 609 -20.38 7.71 15.58
C VAL A 609 -21.46 8.27 16.51
N LEU A 610 -22.37 7.43 17.01
CA LEU A 610 -23.38 7.81 17.99
C LEU A 610 -22.76 8.31 19.30
N PHE A 611 -21.90 7.50 19.94
CA PHE A 611 -21.34 7.86 21.24
C PHE A 611 -20.30 8.98 21.15
N ARG A 612 -19.57 9.11 20.03
CA ARG A 612 -18.76 10.31 19.78
C ARG A 612 -19.61 11.58 19.65
N TRP A 613 -20.74 11.49 18.95
CA TRP A 613 -21.66 12.61 18.81
C TRP A 613 -22.29 12.98 20.16
N LEU A 614 -22.67 12.00 20.99
CA LEU A 614 -23.16 12.24 22.35
C LEU A 614 -22.10 12.90 23.23
N TYR A 615 -20.86 12.41 23.19
CA TYR A 615 -19.75 12.99 23.94
C TYR A 615 -19.45 14.43 23.49
N ALA A 616 -19.42 14.69 22.18
CA ALA A 616 -19.18 16.01 21.61
C ALA A 616 -20.30 17.03 21.91
N ASN A 617 -21.50 16.57 22.28
CA ASN A 617 -22.63 17.43 22.68
C ASN A 617 -22.81 17.49 24.21
N ASP A 618 -21.80 17.10 24.99
CA ASP A 618 -21.82 17.02 26.45
C ASP A 618 -23.01 16.21 27.02
N ALA A 619 -23.53 15.27 26.22
CA ALA A 619 -24.65 14.42 26.60
C ALA A 619 -24.21 13.12 27.28
N ILE A 620 -22.91 12.86 27.38
CA ILE A 620 -22.28 11.81 28.20
C ILE A 620 -20.90 12.30 28.64
N SER A 621 -20.44 11.92 29.82
CA SER A 621 -19.12 12.33 30.36
C SER A 621 -17.96 11.49 29.84
N GLU A 622 -18.22 10.25 29.42
CA GLU A 622 -17.22 9.33 28.90
C GLU A 622 -17.82 8.55 27.72
N ASN A 623 -16.98 8.18 26.75
CA ASN A 623 -17.42 7.43 25.57
C ASN A 623 -17.25 5.91 25.76
N PRO A 624 -18.34 5.14 25.98
CA PRO A 624 -18.25 3.69 26.20
C PRO A 624 -17.82 2.91 24.94
N ALA A 625 -17.82 3.54 23.77
CA ALA A 625 -17.50 2.92 22.48
C ALA A 625 -16.02 3.03 22.07
N ASP A 626 -15.17 3.70 22.84
CA ASP A 626 -13.76 3.94 22.47
C ASP A 626 -12.96 2.64 22.34
N HIS A 627 -13.18 1.69 23.26
CA HIS A 627 -12.51 0.39 23.29
C HIS A 627 -13.17 -0.69 22.43
N LEU A 628 -14.16 -0.35 21.59
CA LEU A 628 -14.77 -1.32 20.68
C LEU A 628 -13.87 -1.59 19.48
N ASP A 629 -13.18 -2.73 19.47
CA ASP A 629 -12.38 -3.16 18.33
C ASP A 629 -13.24 -3.61 17.16
N GLN A 630 -12.86 -3.19 15.95
CA GLN A 630 -13.50 -3.67 14.72
C GLN A 630 -12.94 -5.06 14.39
N PRO A 631 -13.79 -6.06 14.06
CA PRO A 631 -13.31 -7.35 13.59
C PRO A 631 -12.40 -7.17 12.37
N ALA A 632 -11.20 -7.73 12.42
CA ALA A 632 -10.28 -7.73 11.30
C ALA A 632 -10.98 -8.34 10.07
N LYS A 633 -11.17 -7.53 9.02
CA LYS A 633 -11.74 -8.01 7.76
C LYS A 633 -10.74 -8.95 7.12
N TRP A 634 -11.05 -10.24 7.10
CA TRP A 634 -10.35 -11.19 6.25
C TRP A 634 -10.53 -10.73 4.79
N LYS A 635 -9.47 -10.21 4.18
CA LYS A 635 -9.43 -9.88 2.75
C LYS A 635 -9.42 -11.21 1.99
N LYS A 636 -10.61 -11.71 1.61
CA LYS A 636 -10.68 -12.63 0.45
C LYS A 636 -10.21 -11.83 -0.76
N LEU A 637 -9.19 -12.34 -1.47
CA LEU A 637 -8.82 -11.78 -2.76
C LEU A 637 -10.07 -11.79 -3.66
N PRO A 638 -10.46 -10.66 -4.28
CA PRO A 638 -11.58 -10.63 -5.19
C PRO A 638 -11.33 -11.57 -6.37
N GLY A 639 -12.29 -12.43 -6.69
CA GLY A 639 -12.21 -13.25 -7.90
C GLY A 639 -12.35 -12.39 -9.16
N VAL A 640 -11.41 -12.55 -10.10
CA VAL A 640 -11.53 -12.06 -11.48
C VAL A 640 -12.03 -13.19 -12.37
N LEU A 641 -12.85 -12.88 -13.38
CA LEU A 641 -13.25 -13.87 -14.37
C LEU A 641 -12.15 -13.95 -15.43
N SER A 642 -11.69 -15.15 -15.77
CA SER A 642 -10.82 -15.33 -16.95
C SER A 642 -11.53 -14.88 -18.25
N PRO A 643 -10.79 -14.54 -19.32
CA PRO A 643 -11.39 -14.18 -20.61
C PRO A 643 -12.36 -15.23 -21.16
N ASN A 644 -12.08 -16.52 -20.92
CA ASN A 644 -12.95 -17.63 -21.32
C ASN A 644 -14.25 -17.68 -20.51
N GLN A 645 -14.19 -17.47 -19.20
CA GLN A 645 -15.39 -17.38 -18.35
C GLN A 645 -16.24 -16.16 -18.71
N MET A 646 -15.59 -15.02 -19.00
CA MET A 646 -16.29 -13.82 -19.47
C MET A 646 -16.99 -14.08 -20.80
N LYS A 647 -16.32 -14.72 -21.77
CA LYS A 647 -16.92 -15.09 -23.05
C LYS A 647 -18.14 -15.99 -22.88
N LYS A 648 -18.09 -16.97 -21.97
CA LYS A 648 -19.23 -17.83 -21.62
C LYS A 648 -20.39 -17.03 -21.02
N LEU A 649 -20.11 -16.09 -20.10
CA LEU A 649 -21.13 -15.24 -19.48
C LEU A 649 -21.83 -14.34 -20.51
N LEU A 650 -21.07 -13.72 -21.41
CA LEU A 650 -21.59 -12.80 -22.43
C LEU A 650 -22.40 -13.53 -23.53
N ALA A 651 -22.09 -14.80 -23.79
CA ALA A 651 -22.82 -15.64 -24.73
C ALA A 651 -24.06 -16.34 -24.13
N ALA A 652 -24.21 -16.31 -22.80
CA ALA A 652 -25.29 -17.01 -22.11
C ALA A 652 -26.70 -16.52 -22.48
N PRO A 653 -26.96 -15.20 -22.72
CA PRO A 653 -28.27 -14.74 -23.15
C PRO A 653 -28.62 -15.20 -24.57
N SER A 654 -29.39 -16.28 -24.67
CA SER A 654 -29.86 -16.89 -25.91
C SER A 654 -31.38 -16.78 -26.08
N PRO A 655 -31.91 -16.87 -27.32
CA PRO A 655 -33.35 -16.97 -27.53
C PRO A 655 -33.93 -18.19 -26.80
N PRO A 656 -35.16 -18.09 -26.26
CA PRO A 656 -35.84 -19.22 -25.64
C PRO A 656 -36.14 -20.32 -26.69
N GLU A 657 -36.12 -21.58 -26.27
CA GLU A 657 -36.33 -22.75 -27.14
C GLU A 657 -37.71 -22.78 -27.83
N SER A 658 -38.69 -22.05 -27.29
CA SER A 658 -40.04 -21.94 -27.85
C SER A 658 -40.35 -20.49 -28.20
N PRO A 659 -40.87 -20.18 -29.39
CA PRO A 659 -41.19 -18.82 -29.79
C PRO A 659 -42.31 -18.26 -28.90
N THR A 660 -41.95 -17.29 -28.06
CA THR A 660 -42.91 -16.58 -27.19
C THR A 660 -43.36 -15.29 -27.85
N ASN A 661 -44.64 -14.94 -27.73
CA ASN A 661 -45.19 -13.65 -28.18
C ASN A 661 -44.80 -12.47 -27.25
N GLN A 662 -43.66 -12.57 -26.55
CA GLN A 662 -43.16 -11.62 -25.57
C GLN A 662 -41.92 -10.88 -26.13
N PRO A 663 -41.67 -9.63 -25.70
CA PRO A 663 -40.47 -8.91 -26.09
C PRO A 663 -39.19 -9.71 -25.77
N PRO A 664 -38.20 -9.75 -26.68
CA PRO A 664 -36.99 -10.56 -26.55
C PRO A 664 -36.05 -9.99 -25.46
N LEU A 665 -36.34 -10.25 -24.18
CA LEU A 665 -35.59 -9.70 -23.04
C LEU A 665 -34.13 -10.18 -22.97
N TYR A 666 -33.79 -11.30 -23.61
CA TYR A 666 -32.42 -11.79 -23.68
C TYR A 666 -31.49 -10.82 -24.45
N LEU A 667 -32.02 -10.08 -25.45
CA LEU A 667 -31.27 -9.04 -26.16
C LEU A 667 -30.93 -7.86 -25.24
N ARG A 668 -31.88 -7.45 -24.38
CA ARG A 668 -31.62 -6.43 -23.35
C ARG A 668 -30.52 -6.88 -22.41
N ASP A 669 -30.65 -8.10 -21.90
CA ASP A 669 -29.72 -8.64 -20.90
C ASP A 669 -28.32 -8.80 -21.50
N ARG A 670 -28.21 -9.22 -22.76
CA ARG A 670 -26.95 -9.23 -23.53
C ARG A 670 -26.35 -7.84 -23.66
N ALA A 671 -27.14 -6.85 -24.06
CA ALA A 671 -26.67 -5.46 -24.17
C ALA A 671 -26.16 -4.91 -22.82
N ILE A 672 -26.84 -5.22 -21.71
CA ILE A 672 -26.40 -4.84 -20.36
C ILE A 672 -25.06 -5.47 -20.02
N LEU A 673 -24.90 -6.78 -20.24
CA LEU A 673 -23.67 -7.50 -19.90
C LEU A 673 -22.48 -7.04 -20.75
N GLU A 674 -22.68 -6.88 -22.07
CA GLU A 674 -21.64 -6.40 -22.99
C GLU A 674 -21.23 -4.97 -22.65
N LEU A 675 -22.17 -4.08 -22.35
CA LEU A 675 -21.87 -2.69 -21.97
C LEU A 675 -21.13 -2.60 -20.62
N MET A 676 -21.52 -3.42 -19.63
CA MET A 676 -20.86 -3.47 -18.34
C MET A 676 -19.41 -3.93 -18.45
N TYR A 677 -19.15 -4.93 -19.30
CA TYR A 677 -17.81 -5.44 -19.52
C TYR A 677 -16.97 -4.49 -20.38
N ALA A 678 -17.51 -3.96 -21.48
CA ALA A 678 -16.78 -3.09 -22.40
C ALA A 678 -16.38 -1.73 -21.80
N SER A 679 -17.16 -1.23 -20.84
CA SER A 679 -16.99 0.13 -20.31
C SER A 679 -16.81 0.16 -18.78
N GLY A 680 -16.63 -0.99 -18.12
CA GLY A 680 -16.33 -1.07 -16.68
C GLY A 680 -17.37 -0.41 -15.76
N LEU A 681 -18.65 -0.36 -16.17
CA LEU A 681 -19.67 0.44 -15.49
C LEU A 681 -20.18 -0.19 -14.19
N ARG A 682 -20.55 0.65 -13.21
CA ARG A 682 -21.28 0.20 -12.01
C ARG A 682 -22.72 -0.15 -12.36
N ALA A 683 -23.33 -1.10 -11.64
CA ALA A 683 -24.74 -1.47 -11.86
C ALA A 683 -25.71 -0.28 -11.72
N SER A 684 -25.41 0.67 -10.82
CA SER A 684 -26.19 1.91 -10.68
C SER A 684 -25.99 2.88 -11.84
N GLU A 685 -24.78 2.92 -12.42
CA GLU A 685 -24.49 3.74 -13.59
C GLU A 685 -25.28 3.23 -14.79
N VAL A 686 -25.27 1.91 -15.05
CA VAL A 686 -26.03 1.27 -16.13
C VAL A 686 -27.53 1.57 -16.08
N GLY A 687 -28.15 1.46 -14.90
CA GLY A 687 -29.58 1.74 -14.73
C GLY A 687 -29.94 3.22 -14.93
N ASN A 688 -28.95 4.12 -14.80
CA ASN A 688 -29.15 5.56 -14.86
C ASN A 688 -28.79 6.20 -16.21
N ILE A 689 -28.24 5.46 -17.19
CA ILE A 689 -27.91 5.98 -18.52
C ILE A 689 -29.20 6.40 -19.25
N ASN A 690 -29.19 7.59 -19.84
CA ASN A 690 -30.26 8.04 -20.73
C ASN A 690 -29.94 7.70 -22.20
N LEU A 691 -30.95 7.63 -23.06
CA LEU A 691 -30.74 7.42 -24.50
C LEU A 691 -29.82 8.49 -25.11
N ALA A 692 -29.95 9.74 -24.67
CA ALA A 692 -29.13 10.88 -25.14
C ALA A 692 -27.67 10.82 -24.66
N ASP A 693 -27.32 9.91 -23.76
CA ASP A 693 -25.95 9.72 -23.27
C ASP A 693 -25.13 8.78 -24.16
N ILE A 694 -25.77 8.14 -25.16
CA ILE A 694 -25.11 7.31 -26.15
C ILE A 694 -24.66 8.17 -27.34
N LEU A 695 -23.35 8.25 -27.56
CA LEU A 695 -22.74 8.93 -28.70
C LEU A 695 -22.23 7.91 -29.70
N GLU A 696 -23.16 7.27 -30.42
CA GLU A 696 -22.89 6.13 -31.30
C GLU A 696 -21.85 6.43 -32.39
N ARG A 697 -21.93 7.61 -33.03
CA ARG A 697 -20.96 8.05 -34.07
C ARG A 697 -19.51 8.05 -33.60
N VAL A 698 -19.28 8.22 -32.30
CA VAL A 698 -17.94 8.30 -31.67
C VAL A 698 -17.64 7.03 -30.85
N GLY A 699 -18.62 6.13 -30.68
CA GLY A 699 -18.46 4.90 -29.91
C GLY A 699 -18.23 5.13 -28.42
N VAL A 700 -18.85 6.15 -27.81
CA VAL A 700 -18.68 6.48 -26.38
C VAL A 700 -20.02 6.63 -25.65
N VAL A 701 -20.02 6.37 -24.34
CA VAL A 701 -21.14 6.64 -23.43
C VAL A 701 -20.75 7.70 -22.42
N ARG A 702 -21.65 8.66 -22.21
CA ARG A 702 -21.55 9.63 -21.11
C ARG A 702 -22.14 9.03 -19.83
N VAL A 703 -21.35 9.01 -18.77
CA VAL A 703 -21.73 8.40 -17.49
C VAL A 703 -21.55 9.41 -16.36
N LEU A 704 -22.53 9.47 -15.48
CA LEU A 704 -22.52 10.31 -14.29
C LEU A 704 -22.13 9.46 -13.07
N GLY A 705 -20.98 9.78 -12.47
CA GLY A 705 -20.35 9.05 -11.36
C GLY A 705 -20.71 9.59 -9.97
N LYS A 706 -19.96 9.14 -8.94
CA LYS A 706 -20.13 9.60 -7.56
C LYS A 706 -19.74 11.08 -7.44
N GLY A 707 -20.60 11.91 -6.83
CA GLY A 707 -20.38 13.36 -6.69
C GLY A 707 -20.68 14.17 -7.95
N ASP A 708 -21.64 13.72 -8.78
CA ASP A 708 -22.07 14.35 -10.03
C ASP A 708 -20.99 14.56 -11.11
N LYS A 709 -19.83 13.92 -10.97
CA LYS A 709 -18.75 13.95 -11.96
C LYS A 709 -19.14 13.19 -13.23
N GLN A 710 -19.10 13.84 -14.38
CA GLN A 710 -19.33 13.21 -15.68
C GLN A 710 -18.04 12.65 -16.27
N ARG A 711 -18.11 11.47 -16.91
CA ARG A 711 -17.00 10.90 -17.71
C ARG A 711 -17.52 10.30 -19.00
N LEU A 712 -16.70 10.34 -20.06
CA LEU A 712 -16.96 9.64 -21.31
C LEU A 712 -16.19 8.31 -21.30
N VAL A 713 -16.87 7.22 -21.59
CA VAL A 713 -16.25 5.89 -21.61
C VAL A 713 -16.45 5.28 -22.99
N PRO A 714 -15.39 4.79 -23.67
CA PRO A 714 -15.54 4.13 -24.95
C PRO A 714 -16.27 2.79 -24.80
N MET A 715 -16.95 2.40 -25.86
CA MET A 715 -17.57 1.09 -26.02
C MET A 715 -16.87 0.34 -27.14
N GLY A 716 -16.54 -0.93 -26.90
CA GLY A 716 -16.10 -1.82 -27.97
C GLY A 716 -17.25 -2.13 -28.95
N THR A 717 -16.88 -2.47 -30.19
CA THR A 717 -17.81 -2.86 -31.26
C THR A 717 -18.85 -3.92 -30.84
N PRO A 718 -18.51 -4.96 -30.06
CA PRO A 718 -19.51 -5.94 -29.60
C PRO A 718 -20.62 -5.33 -28.74
N ALA A 719 -20.32 -4.33 -27.90
CA ALA A 719 -21.29 -3.66 -27.07
C ALA A 719 -22.21 -2.73 -27.89
N ILE A 720 -21.65 -2.06 -28.91
CA ILE A 720 -22.42 -1.24 -29.85
C ILE A 720 -23.43 -2.11 -30.60
N ASN A 721 -22.99 -3.25 -31.15
CA ASN A 721 -23.86 -4.17 -31.89
C ASN A 721 -24.98 -4.77 -31.01
N ALA A 722 -24.64 -5.18 -29.79
CA ALA A 722 -25.63 -5.71 -28.84
C ALA A 722 -26.66 -4.65 -28.44
N MET A 723 -26.21 -3.40 -28.26
CA MET A 723 -27.10 -2.28 -27.95
C MET A 723 -28.02 -1.92 -29.13
N ASP A 724 -27.51 -1.90 -30.36
CA ASP A 724 -28.31 -1.64 -31.56
C ASP A 724 -29.41 -2.69 -31.76
N GLN A 725 -29.08 -3.98 -31.59
CA GLN A 725 -30.08 -5.06 -31.59
C GLN A 725 -31.14 -4.87 -30.49
N TYR A 726 -30.72 -4.51 -29.27
CA TYR A 726 -31.66 -4.22 -28.20
C TYR A 726 -32.61 -3.05 -28.54
N LEU A 727 -32.09 -1.96 -29.10
CA LEU A 727 -32.87 -0.78 -29.44
C LEU A 727 -33.90 -1.08 -30.55
N LYS A 728 -33.51 -1.82 -31.59
CA LYS A 728 -34.36 -2.14 -32.74
C LYS A 728 -35.42 -3.20 -32.43
N GLU A 729 -35.01 -4.29 -31.79
CA GLU A 729 -35.83 -5.51 -31.72
C GLU A 729 -36.52 -5.72 -30.38
N CYS A 730 -36.02 -5.12 -29.29
CA CYS A 730 -36.55 -5.33 -27.95
C CYS A 730 -37.20 -4.07 -27.37
N ARG A 731 -36.47 -2.94 -27.37
CA ARG A 731 -36.93 -1.69 -26.74
C ARG A 731 -38.18 -1.14 -27.42
N SER A 732 -38.25 -1.21 -28.74
CA SER A 732 -39.42 -0.81 -29.55
C SER A 732 -40.70 -1.54 -29.10
N LEU A 733 -40.61 -2.83 -28.77
CA LEU A 733 -41.74 -3.64 -28.28
C LEU A 733 -42.11 -3.36 -26.82
N LEU A 734 -41.16 -2.86 -26.00
CA LEU A 734 -41.43 -2.48 -24.61
C LEU A 734 -42.16 -1.13 -24.50
N ILE A 735 -41.96 -0.26 -25.49
CA ILE A 735 -42.61 1.06 -25.64
C ILE A 735 -43.71 0.94 -26.70
N THR A 736 -44.85 0.37 -26.34
CA THR A 736 -46.04 0.37 -27.22
C THR A 736 -46.58 1.80 -27.38
N ALA A 737 -47.35 2.08 -28.44
CA ALA A 737 -47.92 3.40 -28.72
C ALA A 737 -48.72 3.98 -27.53
N GLU A 738 -49.48 3.14 -26.82
CA GLU A 738 -50.20 3.52 -25.58
C GLU A 738 -49.26 3.85 -24.41
N ARG A 739 -48.11 3.17 -24.29
CA ARG A 739 -47.14 3.36 -23.20
C ARG A 739 -46.20 4.53 -23.45
N ALA A 740 -46.01 4.93 -24.70
CA ALA A 740 -45.23 6.11 -25.09
C ALA A 740 -45.89 7.41 -24.62
N ALA A 741 -47.22 7.48 -24.64
CA ALA A 741 -47.99 8.65 -24.18
C ALA A 741 -47.79 8.94 -22.68
N ASP A 742 -47.62 7.90 -21.86
CA ASP A 742 -47.44 8.01 -20.41
C ASP A 742 -46.01 8.43 -19.97
N LYS A 743 -45.05 8.59 -20.90
CA LYS A 743 -43.62 8.90 -20.62
C LYS A 743 -42.98 8.01 -19.52
N ARG A 744 -43.42 6.75 -19.40
CA ARG A 744 -43.01 5.85 -18.30
C ARG A 744 -41.54 5.46 -18.33
N ASP A 745 -40.90 5.55 -19.50
CA ASP A 745 -39.50 5.21 -19.72
C ASP A 745 -38.53 6.27 -19.18
N ARG A 746 -39.01 7.50 -18.92
CA ARG A 746 -38.24 8.63 -18.37
C ARG A 746 -36.93 8.91 -19.13
N GLY A 747 -36.89 8.60 -20.43
CA GLY A 747 -35.70 8.76 -21.28
C GLY A 747 -34.52 7.81 -20.97
N LYS A 748 -34.72 6.79 -20.13
CA LYS A 748 -33.68 5.83 -19.73
C LYS A 748 -33.42 4.78 -20.81
N LEU A 749 -32.15 4.42 -20.99
CA LEU A 749 -31.69 3.48 -22.01
C LEU A 749 -32.26 2.07 -21.79
N PHE A 750 -32.17 1.54 -20.57
CA PHE A 750 -32.61 0.18 -20.27
C PHE A 750 -33.94 0.16 -19.49
N LEU A 751 -34.86 -0.69 -19.95
CA LEU A 751 -36.19 -0.84 -19.35
C LEU A 751 -36.43 -2.23 -18.78
N SER A 752 -37.24 -2.26 -17.72
CA SER A 752 -37.89 -3.45 -17.20
C SER A 752 -38.93 -4.00 -18.19
N ARG A 753 -39.43 -5.21 -17.91
CA ARG A 753 -40.50 -5.86 -18.71
C ARG A 753 -41.77 -5.01 -18.84
N THR A 754 -42.01 -4.11 -17.88
CA THR A 754 -43.19 -3.24 -17.84
C THR A 754 -42.96 -1.88 -18.52
N GLY A 755 -41.80 -1.65 -19.15
CA GLY A 755 -41.46 -0.37 -19.80
C GLY A 755 -41.00 0.74 -18.84
N ARG A 756 -40.83 0.46 -17.55
CA ARG A 756 -40.25 1.39 -16.56
C ARG A 756 -38.71 1.27 -16.54
N PRO A 757 -37.95 2.32 -16.14
CA PRO A 757 -36.50 2.25 -15.95
C PRO A 757 -36.06 1.02 -15.17
N ILE A 758 -34.93 0.44 -15.58
CA ILE A 758 -34.35 -0.69 -14.84
C ILE A 758 -33.67 -0.20 -13.56
N GLU A 759 -33.94 -0.87 -12.45
CA GLU A 759 -33.32 -0.55 -11.16
C GLU A 759 -31.96 -1.25 -11.00
N ARG A 760 -31.08 -0.67 -10.18
CA ARG A 760 -29.76 -1.25 -9.82
C ARG A 760 -29.88 -2.71 -9.38
N VAL A 761 -30.87 -3.03 -8.54
CA VAL A 761 -31.10 -4.39 -8.01
C VAL A 761 -31.43 -5.36 -9.15
N ARG A 762 -32.18 -4.91 -10.16
CA ARG A 762 -32.52 -5.75 -11.31
C ARG A 762 -31.31 -6.05 -12.19
N VAL A 763 -30.41 -5.09 -12.39
CA VAL A 763 -29.12 -5.33 -13.09
C VAL A 763 -28.30 -6.41 -12.37
N TRP A 764 -28.25 -6.37 -11.04
CA TRP A 764 -27.59 -7.41 -10.24
C TRP A 764 -28.23 -8.79 -10.43
N GLN A 765 -29.56 -8.87 -10.44
CA GLN A 765 -30.30 -10.12 -10.69
C GLN A 765 -30.04 -10.68 -12.09
N ILE A 766 -29.94 -9.84 -13.12
CA ILE A 766 -29.63 -10.25 -14.49
C ILE A 766 -28.24 -10.91 -14.55
N VAL A 767 -27.23 -10.28 -13.94
CA VAL A 767 -25.87 -10.85 -13.88
C VAL A 767 -25.87 -12.21 -13.18
N LYS A 768 -26.57 -12.34 -12.05
CA LYS A 768 -26.69 -13.61 -11.31
C LYS A 768 -27.46 -14.69 -12.07
N HIS A 769 -28.50 -14.31 -12.78
CA HIS A 769 -29.29 -15.24 -13.58
C HIS A 769 -28.44 -15.87 -14.69
N TRP A 770 -27.79 -15.03 -15.50
CA TRP A 770 -26.98 -15.50 -16.63
C TRP A 770 -25.66 -16.15 -16.18
N SER A 771 -25.10 -15.77 -15.03
CA SER A 771 -23.96 -16.52 -14.47
C SER A 771 -24.33 -17.95 -14.13
N LYS A 772 -25.52 -18.17 -13.54
CA LYS A 772 -26.00 -19.52 -13.22
C LYS A 772 -26.23 -20.34 -14.48
N GLN A 773 -26.84 -19.74 -15.51
CA GLN A 773 -27.04 -20.40 -16.82
C GLN A 773 -25.71 -20.73 -17.52
N ALA A 774 -24.69 -19.89 -17.36
CA ALA A 774 -23.35 -20.14 -17.89
C ALA A 774 -22.53 -21.19 -17.09
N GLY A 775 -23.11 -21.77 -16.02
CA GLY A 775 -22.41 -22.71 -15.13
C GLY A 775 -21.35 -22.06 -14.24
N LEU A 776 -21.44 -20.75 -14.01
CA LEU A 776 -20.46 -19.96 -13.27
C LEU A 776 -21.01 -19.60 -11.86
N LYS A 777 -20.23 -19.86 -10.82
CA LYS A 777 -20.59 -19.57 -9.42
C LYS A 777 -20.06 -18.20 -8.98
N ASP A 778 -20.77 -17.57 -8.03
CA ASP A 778 -20.37 -16.36 -7.30
C ASP A 778 -20.15 -15.06 -8.09
N ILE A 779 -20.47 -15.01 -9.39
CA ILE A 779 -20.36 -13.77 -10.18
C ILE A 779 -21.36 -12.70 -9.74
N HIS A 780 -20.91 -11.45 -9.69
CA HIS A 780 -21.75 -10.28 -9.42
C HIS A 780 -21.24 -9.06 -10.22
N PRO A 781 -22.04 -7.99 -10.40
CA PRO A 781 -21.67 -6.78 -11.16
C PRO A 781 -20.24 -6.23 -10.93
N HIS A 782 -19.78 -6.20 -9.68
CA HIS A 782 -18.43 -5.70 -9.37
C HIS A 782 -17.30 -6.60 -9.91
N MET A 783 -17.53 -7.90 -10.10
CA MET A 783 -16.54 -8.81 -10.69
C MET A 783 -16.37 -8.54 -12.18
N LEU A 784 -17.43 -8.20 -12.91
CA LEU A 784 -17.32 -7.83 -14.33
C LEU A 784 -16.47 -6.57 -14.49
N ARG A 785 -16.71 -5.57 -13.64
CA ARG A 785 -15.91 -4.34 -13.61
C ARG A 785 -14.45 -4.58 -13.21
N HIS A 786 -14.20 -5.46 -12.24
CA HIS A 786 -12.85 -5.81 -11.84
C HIS A 786 -12.12 -6.63 -12.92
N SER A 787 -12.83 -7.51 -13.61
CA SER A 787 -12.30 -8.28 -14.73
C SER A 787 -11.99 -7.37 -15.92
N PHE A 788 -12.83 -6.37 -16.22
CA PHE A 788 -12.52 -5.33 -17.20
C PHE A 788 -11.19 -4.63 -16.88
N ALA A 789 -11.02 -4.14 -15.65
CA ALA A 789 -9.81 -3.46 -15.21
C ALA A 789 -8.57 -4.37 -15.34
N THR A 790 -8.69 -5.60 -14.84
CA THR A 790 -7.61 -6.58 -14.82
C THR A 790 -7.22 -7.04 -16.22
N HIS A 791 -8.20 -7.24 -17.11
CA HIS A 791 -7.93 -7.64 -18.49
C HIS A 791 -7.31 -6.51 -19.32
N LEU A 792 -7.70 -5.25 -19.07
CA LEU A 792 -7.07 -4.11 -19.74
C LEU A 792 -5.61 -3.96 -19.30
N LEU A 793 -5.34 -4.10 -18.00
CA LEU A 793 -3.98 -4.09 -17.44
C LEU A 793 -3.15 -5.26 -17.98
N ALA A 794 -3.69 -6.47 -18.00
CA ALA A 794 -3.03 -7.65 -18.55
C ALA A 794 -2.75 -7.53 -20.07
N GLY A 795 -3.57 -6.75 -20.78
CA GLY A 795 -3.34 -6.38 -22.17
C GLY A 795 -2.31 -5.27 -22.36
N GLY A 796 -1.68 -4.75 -21.30
CA GLY A 796 -0.64 -3.71 -21.36
C GLY A 796 -1.17 -2.27 -21.28
N ALA A 797 -2.44 -2.06 -20.88
CA ALA A 797 -2.96 -0.71 -20.73
C ALA A 797 -2.39 -0.03 -19.49
N ASP A 798 -2.05 1.25 -19.63
CA ASP A 798 -1.60 2.09 -18.52
C ASP A 798 -2.64 2.12 -17.39
N LEU A 799 -2.19 1.87 -16.16
CA LEU A 799 -3.01 1.87 -14.95
C LEU A 799 -3.81 3.17 -14.79
N ARG A 800 -3.27 4.30 -15.20
CA ARG A 800 -3.91 5.61 -15.16
C ARG A 800 -5.07 5.72 -16.15
N ILE A 801 -4.94 5.17 -17.35
CA ILE A 801 -6.03 5.10 -18.35
C ILE A 801 -7.16 4.21 -17.81
N VAL A 802 -6.82 3.08 -17.19
CA VAL A 802 -7.79 2.17 -16.57
C VAL A 802 -8.54 2.87 -15.43
N GLN A 803 -7.85 3.66 -14.61
CA GLN A 803 -8.45 4.43 -13.51
C GLN A 803 -9.42 5.52 -14.01
N GLU A 804 -9.06 6.22 -15.10
CA GLU A 804 -9.91 7.23 -15.73
C GLU A 804 -11.23 6.64 -16.23
N LEU A 805 -11.17 5.51 -16.95
CA LEU A 805 -12.34 4.80 -17.46
C LEU A 805 -13.29 4.35 -16.33
N LEU A 806 -12.72 3.98 -15.17
CA LEU A 806 -13.48 3.51 -14.02
C LEU A 806 -14.06 4.66 -13.16
N GLY A 807 -13.51 5.87 -13.21
CA GLY A 807 -14.04 7.02 -12.45
C GLY A 807 -13.93 6.83 -10.92
N HIS A 808 -12.71 6.54 -10.45
CA HIS A 808 -12.36 6.54 -9.02
C HIS A 808 -12.24 7.99 -8.51
N ALA A 809 -12.78 8.27 -7.32
CA ALA A 809 -13.06 9.64 -6.85
C ALA A 809 -12.15 10.14 -5.71
N ASP A 810 -11.15 9.37 -5.27
CA ASP A 810 -10.10 9.77 -4.31
C ASP A 810 -8.74 9.33 -4.85
N ILE A 811 -7.60 10.04 -4.75
CA ILE A 811 -7.17 11.46 -4.79
C ILE A 811 -5.63 11.31 -4.80
N THR A 812 -4.90 11.72 -5.83
CA THR A 812 -4.14 12.98 -5.80
C THR A 812 -4.35 13.78 -7.09
N THR A 813 -4.68 15.05 -6.88
CA THR A 813 -5.54 15.91 -7.69
C THR A 813 -4.91 16.45 -8.97
N THR A 814 -5.62 16.40 -10.09
CA THR A 814 -6.52 17.48 -10.59
C THR A 814 -5.87 18.83 -10.93
N GLN A 815 -4.60 18.84 -11.39
CA GLN A 815 -4.01 20.02 -12.06
C GLN A 815 -3.32 19.77 -13.42
N ILE A 816 -3.11 18.51 -13.83
CA ILE A 816 -2.49 18.17 -15.14
C ILE A 816 -3.56 17.89 -16.23
N TYR A 817 -4.77 18.48 -16.08
CA TYR A 817 -6.00 18.01 -16.73
C TYR A 817 -6.43 18.78 -17.98
N THR A 818 -5.55 18.91 -18.97
CA THR A 818 -5.94 19.49 -20.27
C THR A 818 -5.46 18.73 -21.50
N HIS A 819 -4.61 17.69 -21.38
CA HIS A 819 -3.91 17.14 -22.55
C HIS A 819 -3.81 15.61 -22.63
N VAL A 820 -4.92 14.87 -22.42
CA VAL A 820 -5.00 13.50 -22.93
C VAL A 820 -5.91 13.49 -24.15
N ASP A 821 -5.33 13.18 -25.32
CA ASP A 821 -6.03 13.22 -26.59
C ASP A 821 -7.01 12.04 -26.72
N ARG A 822 -8.26 12.37 -27.06
CA ARG A 822 -9.42 11.45 -27.08
C ARG A 822 -9.22 10.30 -28.07
N SER A 823 -8.41 10.53 -29.10
CA SER A 823 -8.05 9.55 -30.12
C SER A 823 -7.22 8.38 -29.55
N GLN A 824 -6.41 8.65 -28.52
CA GLN A 824 -5.49 7.69 -27.91
C GLN A 824 -6.22 6.71 -26.98
N LEU A 825 -7.21 7.19 -26.22
CA LEU A 825 -8.04 6.35 -25.35
C LEU A 825 -8.83 5.29 -26.15
N HIS A 826 -9.39 5.67 -27.30
CA HIS A 826 -10.12 4.74 -28.16
C HIS A 826 -9.21 3.67 -28.77
N LYS A 827 -8.01 4.06 -29.25
CA LYS A 827 -6.99 3.11 -29.77
C LYS A 827 -6.52 2.12 -28.70
N THR A 828 -6.37 2.58 -27.46
CA THR A 828 -5.91 1.75 -26.33
C THR A 828 -6.89 0.63 -26.04
N ILE A 829 -8.19 0.92 -25.95
CA ILE A 829 -9.21 -0.12 -25.74
C ILE A 829 -9.27 -1.08 -26.93
N LYS A 830 -9.18 -0.58 -28.16
CA LYS A 830 -9.20 -1.41 -29.37
C LYS A 830 -8.03 -2.41 -29.43
N ASN A 831 -6.84 -2.01 -28.99
CA ASN A 831 -5.64 -2.84 -29.12
C ASN A 831 -5.43 -3.80 -27.93
N LEU A 832 -5.85 -3.41 -26.73
CA LEU A 832 -5.42 -4.07 -25.48
C LEU A 832 -6.57 -4.78 -24.74
N HIS A 833 -7.83 -4.51 -25.07
CA HIS A 833 -8.96 -5.22 -24.47
C HIS A 833 -9.19 -6.55 -25.20
N PRO A 834 -9.51 -7.69 -24.52
CA PRO A 834 -9.73 -9.00 -25.17
C PRO A 834 -10.90 -9.05 -26.18
N ARG A 835 -11.67 -7.97 -26.27
CA ARG A 835 -12.80 -7.78 -27.21
C ARG A 835 -12.74 -6.41 -27.91
N GLY A 836 -11.56 -5.79 -27.91
CA GLY A 836 -11.23 -4.55 -28.61
C GLY A 836 -11.20 -4.75 -30.12
#